data_AF-A0AAE8G3R7-F1
#
_entry.id   AF-A0AAE8G3R7-F1
#
_cell.length_a   1.000
_cell.length_b   1.000
_cell.length_c   1.000
_cell.angle_alpha   90.00
_cell.angle_beta   90.00
_cell.angle_gamma   90.00
#
_symmetry.space_group_name_H-M   'P 1'
#
loop_
_entity.id
_entity.type
_entity.pdbx_description
1 polymer ?
#
loop_
_entity_poly.entity_id
_entity_poly.type
_entity_poly.pdbx_seq_one_letter_code
_entity_poly.pdbx_strand_id
1 'polypeptide(L)'
;MKNQVVKAYGSIRKIKAYGTCGVILGLAALTIVTSQTSYADQLTDQTQPKQEVASAAQTNNVLDHSVVDKAVAKAQAAGIKTIPDPTVDKGTVTTPAEATKVKHEIAKDYEAQAAAIDKTTEDYAQKKAAYEKAVAETKKNNEQIEAENKALQEAHDKAAKAGQETNQAAAAAKEKVKAEFPDAQVSESSKTIPVDPTSKTSYDSYTKEVEKVKADNQQATDSYLAEKRKENKVIEDTKAYNEAVRKRNVEGKAKVEAENKEIDDFNQKVAEHNKAEDERFEKEKAQAEANKTKEGWLPEVIKNRLLFNQETVKGAEILDSEGIEYFNKDKFLKLVDEKHGDNHAVLRTDLSHLSSSKQEGTDANRGVFGRMKVGQTAKITYGNLNVKAGDKIATKAVFEYTVVSTPNNQGYINAVFWKNPVRTIDYGAVNDNGQDSMIRLRVRLYDKDGNEIKATKENPWYYSAASLNSSGAGSTHIEYVKTGPGTRFLKINGSYVDQHVDGIYSATDIDYGNVKTADWDIAESPNAYYGAGVMEVSDTIELTFGVKTSGNSSAFNSAWFVFNTDIKAAGVPVAPDHKIPKAHKTFTPEPEKEVPTPKAKLNLVKVNPVSAPTFKPKEADPIPPEIPTIHYHHVQLKVEYKTDKPVLKTPAPALPQTGEHSSTGLMALGLSLLAGFSLVGLKKQKEN
;
A
#
# COMPACT_ATOMS: atom_id res chain seq x y z
N MET A 1 -35.10 -3.58 -19.35
CA MET A 1 -35.66 -4.25 -18.15
C MET A 1 -36.60 -5.37 -18.58
N LYS A 2 -36.49 -6.57 -18.00
CA LYS A 2 -37.58 -7.56 -17.79
C LYS A 2 -37.05 -8.70 -16.89
N ASN A 3 -37.71 -8.94 -15.76
CA ASN A 3 -37.53 -10.10 -14.86
C ASN A 3 -38.48 -11.24 -15.32
N GLN A 4 -38.44 -12.52 -14.92
CA GLN A 4 -37.58 -13.32 -14.00
C GLN A 4 -37.49 -14.77 -14.62
N VAL A 5 -37.21 -15.94 -14.01
CA VAL A 5 -37.12 -16.49 -12.62
C VAL A 5 -36.02 -17.58 -12.55
N VAL A 6 -36.03 -18.53 -11.59
CA VAL A 6 -34.95 -19.52 -11.33
C VAL A 6 -35.49 -20.93 -10.97
N LYS A 7 -34.71 -22.01 -11.25
CA LYS A 7 -34.65 -23.37 -10.62
C LYS A 7 -33.68 -24.26 -11.45
N ALA A 8 -32.92 -25.28 -10.99
CA ALA A 8 -32.46 -25.80 -9.68
C ALA A 8 -31.27 -26.81 -9.98
N TYR A 9 -30.71 -27.76 -9.20
CA TYR A 9 -30.86 -28.38 -7.86
C TYR A 9 -29.54 -29.14 -7.47
N GLY A 10 -29.22 -29.29 -6.17
CA GLY A 10 -28.35 -30.38 -5.62
C GLY A 10 -26.80 -30.26 -5.76
N SER A 11 -25.94 -30.94 -4.96
CA SER A 11 -26.16 -31.85 -3.82
C SER A 11 -24.95 -32.04 -2.85
N ILE A 12 -25.15 -31.69 -1.56
CA ILE A 12 -24.83 -32.47 -0.32
C ILE A 12 -23.41 -33.06 -0.08
N ARG A 13 -22.76 -32.62 1.04
CA ARG A 13 -22.29 -33.56 2.12
C ARG A 13 -21.98 -32.91 3.50
N LYS A 14 -22.84 -33.22 4.49
CA LYS A 14 -22.69 -33.50 5.95
C LYS A 14 -21.73 -32.64 6.85
N ILE A 15 -22.10 -32.10 8.04
CA ILE A 15 -22.78 -32.64 9.27
C ILE A 15 -21.81 -33.49 10.14
N LYS A 16 -21.64 -33.35 11.48
CA LYS A 16 -22.47 -32.80 12.60
C LYS A 16 -21.62 -32.27 13.80
N ALA A 17 -22.25 -31.74 14.85
CA ALA A 17 -21.66 -31.48 16.17
C ALA A 17 -22.55 -31.98 17.34
N TYR A 18 -21.92 -32.46 18.43
CA TYR A 18 -22.41 -32.78 19.81
C TYR A 18 -21.15 -33.05 20.68
N GLY A 19 -21.13 -33.10 22.02
CA GLY A 19 -22.14 -32.79 23.04
C GLY A 19 -21.88 -33.51 24.40
N THR A 20 -21.58 -32.73 25.46
CA THR A 20 -21.79 -33.00 26.92
C THR A 20 -21.14 -34.19 27.69
N CYS A 21 -20.40 -33.82 28.75
CA CYS A 21 -20.42 -34.33 30.15
C CYS A 21 -19.80 -35.69 30.58
N GLY A 22 -19.13 -35.66 31.76
CA GLY A 22 -18.64 -36.81 32.55
C GLY A 22 -17.18 -36.65 33.02
N VAL A 23 -16.71 -36.84 34.26
CA VAL A 23 -17.20 -36.76 35.67
C VAL A 23 -16.03 -37.30 36.54
N ILE A 24 -15.57 -36.50 37.51
CA ILE A 24 -14.85 -36.84 38.78
C ILE A 24 -13.65 -37.83 38.77
N LEU A 25 -12.48 -37.34 39.23
CA LEU A 25 -11.55 -37.92 40.24
C LEU A 25 -10.35 -36.95 40.41
N GLY A 26 -9.78 -36.63 41.58
CA GLY A 26 -10.17 -36.92 42.96
C GLY A 26 -8.97 -37.18 43.89
N LEU A 27 -8.45 -36.18 44.60
CA LEU A 27 -7.46 -36.36 45.69
C LEU A 27 -7.47 -35.17 46.68
N ALA A 28 -7.09 -35.42 47.94
CA ALA A 28 -7.54 -34.67 49.11
C ALA A 28 -6.59 -33.56 49.61
N ALA A 29 -7.09 -32.76 50.56
CA ALA A 29 -6.32 -31.86 51.42
C ALA A 29 -6.17 -32.45 52.83
N LEU A 30 -5.18 -31.97 53.62
CA LEU A 30 -5.37 -31.59 55.03
C LEU A 30 -4.19 -30.76 55.59
N THR A 31 -4.12 -30.61 56.91
CA THR A 31 -3.42 -29.55 57.66
C THR A 31 -2.60 -30.11 58.86
N ILE A 32 -2.02 -29.20 59.66
CA ILE A 32 -1.87 -29.27 61.15
C ILE A 32 -0.54 -29.82 61.78
N VAL A 33 0.11 -28.91 62.54
CA VAL A 33 0.78 -29.09 63.86
C VAL A 33 2.21 -29.68 63.98
N THR A 34 2.79 -29.44 65.17
CA THR A 34 4.18 -29.46 65.64
C THR A 34 4.59 -30.73 66.40
N SER A 35 5.90 -31.01 66.57
CA SER A 35 6.65 -30.92 67.87
C SER A 35 7.85 -31.90 68.04
N GLN A 36 8.98 -31.36 68.58
CA GLN A 36 10.02 -32.01 69.44
C GLN A 36 10.80 -33.25 68.88
N THR A 37 11.87 -33.83 69.48
CA THR A 37 12.42 -33.79 70.88
C THR A 37 13.94 -34.18 70.97
N SER A 38 14.66 -33.66 71.98
CA SER A 38 15.85 -34.23 72.70
C SER A 38 17.18 -34.53 71.94
N TYR A 39 18.37 -34.82 72.52
CA TYR A 39 18.96 -34.97 73.89
C TYR A 39 20.36 -34.26 73.90
N ALA A 40 21.04 -33.71 74.93
CA ALA A 40 21.20 -33.84 76.40
C ALA A 40 22.53 -34.50 76.84
N ASP A 41 23.33 -33.85 77.74
CA ASP A 41 24.20 -34.49 78.78
C ASP A 41 24.69 -33.47 79.89
N GLN A 42 25.34 -33.93 80.98
CA GLN A 42 25.62 -33.20 82.26
C GLN A 42 27.00 -33.59 82.91
N LEU A 43 27.51 -33.22 84.13
CA LEU A 43 27.09 -32.40 85.30
C LEU A 43 28.15 -31.27 85.61
N THR A 44 28.90 -31.05 86.73
CA THR A 44 29.11 -31.67 88.08
C THR A 44 29.86 -30.70 89.08
N ASP A 45 29.53 -30.74 90.39
CA ASP A 45 30.37 -30.72 91.66
C ASP A 45 31.77 -30.05 91.83
N GLN A 46 32.27 -29.63 93.03
CA GLN A 46 31.69 -29.26 94.36
C GLN A 46 32.73 -28.65 95.38
N THR A 47 32.25 -27.80 96.34
CA THR A 47 32.69 -27.52 97.77
C THR A 47 34.14 -27.15 98.25
N GLN A 48 34.23 -26.61 99.50
CA GLN A 48 35.42 -26.07 100.21
C GLN A 48 35.86 -26.90 101.46
N PRO A 49 37.06 -26.64 102.04
CA PRO A 49 37.17 -26.22 103.48
C PRO A 49 38.39 -25.29 103.82
N LYS A 50 38.79 -25.00 105.09
CA LYS A 50 38.13 -24.20 106.17
C LYS A 50 39.08 -23.94 107.41
N GLN A 51 39.06 -22.73 108.03
CA GLN A 51 39.61 -22.32 109.37
C GLN A 51 41.17 -22.31 109.56
N GLU A 52 41.82 -21.33 110.23
CA GLU A 52 41.92 -20.92 111.69
C GLU A 52 42.96 -21.77 112.47
N VAL A 53 43.77 -21.37 113.48
CA VAL A 53 43.70 -20.35 114.57
C VAL A 53 45.12 -19.79 114.92
N ALA A 54 45.22 -18.75 115.76
CA ALA A 54 46.47 -18.06 116.18
C ALA A 54 47.14 -18.59 117.48
N SER A 55 48.38 -18.15 117.80
CA SER A 55 48.76 -17.68 119.16
C SER A 55 50.18 -17.07 119.29
N ALA A 56 50.38 -16.31 120.38
CA ALA A 56 51.64 -15.98 121.08
C ALA A 56 52.71 -15.10 120.39
N ALA A 57 53.52 -14.42 121.21
CA ALA A 57 54.48 -13.40 120.80
C ALA A 57 55.80 -13.46 121.59
N GLN A 58 56.88 -12.95 120.98
CA GLN A 58 58.10 -12.49 121.65
C GLN A 58 58.50 -11.12 121.10
N THR A 59 58.96 -10.22 121.96
CA THR A 59 59.29 -8.83 121.62
C THR A 59 60.73 -8.65 121.16
N ASN A 60 60.97 -7.80 120.15
CA ASN A 60 61.92 -6.67 120.22
C ASN A 60 61.97 -5.86 118.88
N ASN A 61 61.56 -4.58 118.95
CA ASN A 61 61.77 -3.48 117.98
C ASN A 61 61.27 -3.63 116.51
N VAL A 62 60.57 -2.59 116.02
CA VAL A 62 59.95 -2.50 114.68
C VAL A 62 60.34 -1.18 113.98
N LEU A 63 60.23 -1.14 112.65
CA LEU A 63 60.46 -0.01 111.73
C LEU A 63 59.18 0.23 110.89
N ASP A 64 58.91 1.47 110.46
CA ASP A 64 57.73 1.82 109.63
C ASP A 64 58.09 1.81 108.13
N HIS A 65 57.24 1.16 107.32
CA HIS A 65 57.38 0.96 105.87
C HIS A 65 56.13 1.38 105.07
N SER A 66 55.14 2.00 105.73
CA SER A 66 53.76 2.12 105.26
C SER A 66 53.51 3.04 104.03
N VAL A 67 54.54 3.71 103.51
CA VAL A 67 54.46 4.50 102.26
C VAL A 67 54.67 3.64 101.01
N VAL A 68 55.54 2.63 101.06
CA VAL A 68 55.78 1.72 99.92
C VAL A 68 54.59 0.82 99.70
N ASP A 69 54.03 0.23 100.76
CA ASP A 69 52.92 -0.71 100.67
C ASP A 69 51.67 -0.09 99.99
N LYS A 70 51.47 1.23 100.14
CA LYS A 70 50.40 1.99 99.47
C LYS A 70 50.63 2.13 97.97
N ALA A 71 51.85 2.47 97.56
CA ALA A 71 52.20 2.58 96.14
C ALA A 71 52.16 1.20 95.46
N VAL A 72 52.66 0.16 96.15
CA VAL A 72 52.52 -1.26 95.75
C VAL A 72 51.05 -1.62 95.51
N ALA A 73 50.14 -1.26 96.43
CA ALA A 73 48.71 -1.52 96.26
C ALA A 73 48.09 -0.76 95.07
N LYS A 74 48.50 0.49 94.79
CA LYS A 74 48.05 1.25 93.61
C LYS A 74 48.53 0.61 92.31
N ALA A 75 49.78 0.13 92.26
CA ALA A 75 50.30 -0.62 91.12
C ALA A 75 49.53 -1.95 90.90
N GLN A 76 49.33 -2.74 91.96
CA GLN A 76 48.53 -3.97 91.90
C GLN A 76 47.10 -3.72 91.39
N ALA A 77 46.45 -2.64 91.83
CA ALA A 77 45.11 -2.25 91.38
C ALA A 77 45.06 -1.85 89.89
N ALA A 78 46.18 -1.38 89.31
CA ALA A 78 46.33 -1.15 87.87
C ALA A 78 46.65 -2.44 87.07
N GLY A 79 46.77 -3.59 87.73
CA GLY A 79 47.15 -4.87 87.13
C GLY A 79 48.67 -5.04 86.94
N ILE A 80 49.49 -4.22 87.61
CA ILE A 80 50.95 -4.26 87.50
C ILE A 80 51.53 -5.25 88.49
N LYS A 81 52.53 -6.03 88.04
CA LYS A 81 53.18 -7.03 88.87
C LYS A 81 54.17 -6.37 89.83
N THR A 82 53.92 -6.49 91.13
CA THR A 82 54.84 -6.05 92.19
C THR A 82 55.55 -7.24 92.82
N ILE A 83 56.85 -7.13 93.09
CA ILE A 83 57.69 -8.17 93.68
C ILE A 83 58.35 -7.62 94.94
N PRO A 84 58.16 -8.23 96.12
CA PRO A 84 58.95 -7.93 97.30
C PRO A 84 60.36 -8.53 97.15
N ASP A 85 61.35 -7.65 97.13
CA ASP A 85 62.77 -7.98 97.23
C ASP A 85 63.16 -8.26 98.70
N PRO A 86 64.28 -8.96 98.95
CA PRO A 86 64.68 -9.35 100.30
C PRO A 86 64.85 -8.18 101.27
N THR A 87 64.40 -8.37 102.51
CA THR A 87 64.57 -7.37 103.58
C THR A 87 66.05 -7.04 103.78
N VAL A 88 66.40 -5.77 103.59
CA VAL A 88 67.78 -5.28 103.72
C VAL A 88 68.15 -5.22 105.20
N ASP A 89 69.15 -5.98 105.63
CA ASP A 89 69.70 -5.84 106.98
C ASP A 89 70.71 -4.67 107.02
N LYS A 90 70.53 -3.75 107.97
CA LYS A 90 71.47 -2.64 108.26
C LYS A 90 72.39 -2.96 109.45
N GLY A 91 72.33 -4.18 110.00
CA GLY A 91 73.27 -4.75 110.96
C GLY A 91 72.95 -4.45 112.43
N THR A 92 73.92 -4.75 113.30
CA THR A 92 73.83 -4.48 114.74
C THR A 92 74.60 -3.21 115.10
N VAL A 93 73.90 -2.17 115.56
CA VAL A 93 74.53 -0.96 116.11
C VAL A 93 74.74 -1.12 117.62
N THR A 94 75.90 -0.71 118.13
CA THR A 94 76.24 -0.88 119.56
C THR A 94 76.23 0.45 120.33
N THR A 95 75.72 1.53 119.71
CA THR A 95 75.48 2.82 120.38
C THR A 95 74.11 3.43 119.98
N PRO A 96 73.49 4.28 120.85
CA PRO A 96 72.23 4.93 120.52
C PRO A 96 72.29 5.94 119.36
N ALA A 97 73.44 6.57 119.12
CA ALA A 97 73.60 7.59 118.08
C ALA A 97 73.54 6.97 116.67
N GLU A 98 74.19 5.83 116.47
CA GLU A 98 74.16 5.08 115.21
C GLU A 98 72.73 4.61 114.87
N ALA A 99 71.99 4.12 115.88
CA ALA A 99 70.61 3.67 115.72
C ALA A 99 69.67 4.75 115.16
N THR A 100 69.91 6.02 115.50
CA THR A 100 69.06 7.14 115.05
C THR A 100 69.38 7.54 113.60
N LYS A 101 70.66 7.56 113.22
CA LYS A 101 71.09 7.86 111.84
C LYS A 101 70.51 6.86 110.84
N VAL A 102 70.66 5.57 111.12
CA VAL A 102 70.21 4.50 110.21
C VAL A 102 68.69 4.54 109.99
N LYS A 103 67.90 4.85 111.03
CA LYS A 103 66.44 5.01 110.90
C LYS A 103 66.01 6.14 109.94
N HIS A 104 66.76 7.24 109.86
CA HIS A 104 66.45 8.33 108.92
C HIS A 104 66.82 7.98 107.47
N GLU A 105 67.88 7.20 107.26
CA GLU A 105 68.25 6.70 105.92
C GLU A 105 67.17 5.75 105.36
N ILE A 106 66.55 4.94 106.23
CA ILE A 106 65.46 4.01 105.88
C ILE A 106 64.20 4.74 105.41
N ALA A 107 63.80 5.83 106.08
CA ALA A 107 62.59 6.58 105.70
C ALA A 107 62.69 7.17 104.28
N LYS A 108 63.85 7.72 103.91
CA LYS A 108 64.10 8.29 102.57
C LYS A 108 64.10 7.24 101.46
N ASP A 109 64.60 6.05 101.76
CA ASP A 109 64.55 4.92 100.83
C ASP A 109 63.11 4.52 100.51
N TYR A 110 62.25 4.41 101.53
CA TYR A 110 60.83 4.12 101.36
C TYR A 110 60.07 5.20 100.56
N GLU A 111 60.37 6.49 100.77
CA GLU A 111 59.80 7.57 99.95
C GLU A 111 60.25 7.50 98.48
N ALA A 112 61.53 7.22 98.23
CA ALA A 112 62.09 7.10 96.88
C ALA A 112 61.53 5.89 96.12
N GLN A 113 61.36 4.75 96.80
CA GLN A 113 60.66 3.58 96.27
C GLN A 113 59.23 3.96 95.83
N ALA A 114 58.42 4.50 96.74
CA ALA A 114 57.00 4.79 96.47
C ALA A 114 56.79 5.69 95.22
N ALA A 115 57.60 6.74 95.07
CA ALA A 115 57.51 7.64 93.91
C ALA A 115 57.86 6.95 92.56
N ALA A 116 58.78 5.99 92.56
CA ALA A 116 59.11 5.21 91.36
C ALA A 116 57.96 4.25 90.96
N ILE A 117 57.28 3.68 91.95
CA ILE A 117 56.12 2.79 91.76
C ILE A 117 54.94 3.57 91.18
N ASP A 118 54.64 4.75 91.72
CA ASP A 118 53.56 5.62 91.25
C ASP A 118 53.74 6.02 89.77
N LYS A 119 54.92 6.52 89.41
CA LYS A 119 55.23 6.93 88.03
C LYS A 119 55.06 5.78 87.04
N THR A 120 55.59 4.60 87.38
CA THR A 120 55.49 3.39 86.54
C THR A 120 54.02 2.97 86.34
N THR A 121 53.16 3.26 87.32
CA THR A 121 51.73 2.94 87.26
C THR A 121 50.97 3.85 86.29
N GLU A 122 51.27 5.13 86.29
CA GLU A 122 50.57 6.12 85.46
C GLU A 122 50.97 6.03 83.97
N ASP A 123 52.24 5.75 83.67
CA ASP A 123 52.70 5.48 82.29
C ASP A 123 52.01 4.26 81.66
N TYR A 124 51.77 3.19 82.43
CA TYR A 124 51.09 1.98 81.94
C TYR A 124 49.58 2.23 81.70
N ALA A 125 48.91 2.94 82.61
CA ALA A 125 47.49 3.28 82.47
C ALA A 125 47.20 4.09 81.19
N GLN A 126 48.06 5.05 80.85
CA GLN A 126 47.93 5.84 79.61
C GLN A 126 48.08 4.97 78.35
N LYS A 127 49.09 4.08 78.32
CA LYS A 127 49.32 3.15 77.20
C LYS A 127 48.15 2.19 76.98
N LYS A 128 47.54 1.69 78.06
CA LYS A 128 46.36 0.81 78.02
C LYS A 128 45.14 1.51 77.39
N ALA A 129 44.86 2.74 77.80
CA ALA A 129 43.74 3.53 77.23
C ALA A 129 43.95 3.85 75.74
N ALA A 130 45.18 4.13 75.32
CA ALA A 130 45.51 4.36 73.90
C ALA A 130 45.30 3.10 73.05
N TYR A 131 45.72 1.93 73.54
CA TYR A 131 45.50 0.62 72.91
C TYR A 131 44.00 0.31 72.76
N GLU A 132 43.20 0.47 73.82
CA GLU A 132 41.75 0.21 73.79
C GLU A 132 41.01 1.07 72.77
N LYS A 133 41.41 2.35 72.61
CA LYS A 133 40.88 3.21 71.53
C LYS A 133 41.26 2.68 70.15
N ALA A 134 42.52 2.35 69.94
CA ALA A 134 43.01 1.88 68.64
C ALA A 134 42.29 0.59 68.19
N VAL A 135 42.07 -0.36 69.10
CA VAL A 135 41.34 -1.61 68.80
C VAL A 135 39.90 -1.34 68.35
N ALA A 136 39.21 -0.38 68.99
CA ALA A 136 37.85 0.01 68.59
C ALA A 136 37.81 0.70 67.22
N GLU A 137 38.84 1.49 66.89
CA GLU A 137 38.97 2.20 65.62
C GLU A 137 39.28 1.24 64.46
N THR A 138 40.30 0.38 64.62
CA THR A 138 40.66 -0.69 63.67
C THR A 138 39.51 -1.67 63.43
N LYS A 139 38.75 -2.05 64.47
CA LYS A 139 37.56 -2.90 64.29
C LYS A 139 36.52 -2.23 63.37
N LYS A 140 36.20 -0.96 63.61
CA LYS A 140 35.23 -0.20 62.81
C LYS A 140 35.69 -0.04 61.36
N ASN A 141 36.98 0.25 61.13
CA ASN A 141 37.56 0.36 59.80
C ASN A 141 37.46 -0.99 59.05
N ASN A 142 37.75 -2.10 59.74
CA ASN A 142 37.64 -3.45 59.18
C ASN A 142 36.19 -3.86 58.85
N GLU A 143 35.21 -3.45 59.66
CA GLU A 143 33.77 -3.65 59.36
C GLU A 143 33.35 -2.85 58.10
N GLN A 144 33.83 -1.61 57.93
CA GLN A 144 33.58 -0.82 56.72
C GLN A 144 34.26 -1.42 55.49
N ILE A 145 35.52 -1.84 55.60
CA ILE A 145 36.29 -2.48 54.51
C ILE A 145 35.59 -3.76 54.04
N GLU A 146 35.04 -4.58 54.94
CA GLU A 146 34.32 -5.79 54.59
C GLU A 146 33.00 -5.48 53.85
N ALA A 147 32.27 -4.45 54.26
CA ALA A 147 31.06 -3.99 53.57
C ALA A 147 31.36 -3.41 52.17
N GLU A 148 32.42 -2.62 52.03
CA GLU A 148 32.87 -2.07 50.73
C GLU A 148 33.32 -3.18 49.77
N ASN A 149 34.13 -4.12 50.25
CA ASN A 149 34.59 -5.28 49.46
C ASN A 149 33.41 -6.16 49.01
N LYS A 150 32.41 -6.39 49.88
CA LYS A 150 31.19 -7.11 49.51
C LYS A 150 30.39 -6.40 48.42
N ALA A 151 30.17 -5.09 48.57
CA ALA A 151 29.45 -4.29 47.57
C ALA A 151 30.19 -4.21 46.21
N LEU A 152 31.53 -4.31 46.23
CA LEU A 152 32.37 -4.42 45.03
C LEU A 152 32.20 -5.78 44.33
N GLN A 153 32.22 -6.88 45.09
CA GLN A 153 31.98 -8.24 44.58
C GLN A 153 30.58 -8.38 43.95
N GLU A 154 29.54 -7.89 44.62
CA GLU A 154 28.16 -7.94 44.09
C GLU A 154 28.02 -7.15 42.77
N ALA A 155 28.74 -6.04 42.61
CA ALA A 155 28.78 -5.28 41.37
C ALA A 155 29.59 -5.97 40.26
N HIS A 156 30.73 -6.59 40.61
CA HIS A 156 31.50 -7.44 39.69
C HIS A 156 30.64 -8.58 39.14
N ASP A 157 29.95 -9.32 40.00
CA ASP A 157 29.19 -10.51 39.58
C ASP A 157 27.98 -10.13 38.72
N LYS A 158 27.33 -8.98 39.01
CA LYS A 158 26.32 -8.41 38.12
C LYS A 158 26.91 -8.06 36.74
N ALA A 159 28.07 -7.41 36.71
CA ALA A 159 28.76 -7.00 35.47
C ALA A 159 29.20 -8.22 34.63
N ALA A 160 29.83 -9.20 35.25
CA ALA A 160 30.29 -10.43 34.60
C ALA A 160 29.11 -11.21 34.01
N LYS A 161 28.03 -11.38 34.77
CA LYS A 161 26.79 -12.02 34.29
C LYS A 161 26.16 -11.27 33.12
N ALA A 162 26.05 -9.94 33.19
CA ALA A 162 25.50 -9.13 32.10
C ALA A 162 26.33 -9.27 30.81
N GLY A 163 27.67 -9.30 30.93
CA GLY A 163 28.60 -9.52 29.80
C GLY A 163 28.40 -10.89 29.16
N GLN A 164 28.34 -11.95 29.98
CA GLN A 164 28.11 -13.31 29.52
C GLN A 164 26.76 -13.46 28.81
N GLU A 165 25.66 -12.99 29.43
CA GLU A 165 24.32 -13.06 28.84
C GLU A 165 24.23 -12.30 27.50
N THR A 166 24.94 -11.18 27.36
CA THR A 166 24.94 -10.36 26.14
C THR A 166 25.68 -11.06 25.00
N ASN A 167 26.83 -11.67 25.31
CA ASN A 167 27.59 -12.46 24.33
C ASN A 167 26.85 -13.75 23.93
N GLN A 168 26.13 -14.39 24.86
CA GLN A 168 25.25 -15.54 24.56
C GLN A 168 24.04 -15.12 23.72
N ALA A 169 23.39 -14.00 24.03
CA ALA A 169 22.27 -13.47 23.24
C ALA A 169 22.69 -13.15 21.79
N ALA A 170 23.88 -12.55 21.59
CA ALA A 170 24.42 -12.30 20.26
C ALA A 170 24.69 -13.61 19.48
N ALA A 171 25.20 -14.66 20.14
CA ALA A 171 25.39 -15.96 19.50
C ALA A 171 24.04 -16.61 19.09
N ALA A 172 23.06 -16.62 20.01
CA ALA A 172 21.72 -17.15 19.73
C ALA A 172 20.99 -16.37 18.63
N ALA A 173 21.17 -15.04 18.57
CA ALA A 173 20.63 -14.20 17.50
C ALA A 173 21.22 -14.57 16.12
N LYS A 174 22.54 -14.79 16.04
CA LYS A 174 23.22 -15.25 14.82
C LYS A 174 22.72 -16.62 14.36
N GLU A 175 22.53 -17.57 15.29
CA GLU A 175 22.00 -18.90 14.98
C GLU A 175 20.54 -18.85 14.51
N LYS A 176 19.66 -18.14 15.25
CA LYS A 176 18.25 -17.89 14.86
C LYS A 176 18.16 -17.32 13.44
N VAL A 177 18.98 -16.31 13.13
CA VAL A 177 19.01 -15.66 11.82
C VAL A 177 19.48 -16.61 10.71
N LYS A 178 20.51 -17.44 10.96
CA LYS A 178 20.99 -18.42 9.96
C LYS A 178 20.09 -19.64 9.80
N ALA A 179 19.33 -20.02 10.83
CA ALA A 179 18.35 -21.09 10.75
C ALA A 179 17.14 -20.71 9.88
N GLU A 180 16.69 -19.45 9.95
CA GLU A 180 15.62 -18.93 9.10
C GLU A 180 16.11 -18.50 7.71
N PHE A 181 17.32 -17.94 7.62
CA PHE A 181 17.93 -17.44 6.38
C PHE A 181 19.35 -17.99 6.20
N PRO A 182 19.52 -19.17 5.56
CA PRO A 182 20.84 -19.76 5.34
C PRO A 182 21.81 -18.88 4.55
N ASP A 183 21.30 -17.97 3.71
CA ASP A 183 22.06 -16.97 2.94
C ASP A 183 22.51 -15.76 3.76
N ALA A 184 22.13 -15.66 5.05
CA ALA A 184 22.32 -14.46 5.86
C ALA A 184 23.81 -14.06 6.02
N GLN A 185 24.12 -12.84 5.56
CA GLN A 185 25.37 -12.14 5.82
C GLN A 185 25.32 -11.53 7.23
N VAL A 186 25.71 -12.33 8.23
CA VAL A 186 25.86 -11.91 9.63
C VAL A 186 27.34 -11.70 9.93
N SER A 187 27.72 -10.49 10.35
CA SER A 187 29.04 -10.16 10.88
C SER A 187 29.01 -10.04 12.41
N GLU A 188 30.17 -10.23 13.04
CA GLU A 188 30.37 -10.05 14.47
C GLU A 188 31.57 -9.14 14.71
N SER A 189 31.47 -8.27 15.70
CA SER A 189 32.50 -7.33 16.14
C SER A 189 32.59 -7.33 17.67
N SER A 190 33.65 -6.74 18.23
CA SER A 190 33.85 -6.66 19.68
C SER A 190 34.04 -5.21 20.13
N LYS A 191 33.36 -4.82 21.20
CA LYS A 191 33.46 -3.52 21.85
C LYS A 191 34.13 -3.68 23.22
N THR A 192 35.29 -3.05 23.38
CA THR A 192 35.98 -2.99 24.67
C THR A 192 35.39 -1.89 25.54
N ILE A 193 34.95 -2.26 26.73
CA ILE A 193 34.43 -1.37 27.78
C ILE A 193 35.40 -1.47 28.97
N PRO A 194 36.08 -0.37 29.37
CA PRO A 194 37.08 -0.40 30.43
C PRO A 194 36.45 -0.60 31.81
N VAL A 195 37.20 -1.24 32.71
CA VAL A 195 36.79 -1.49 34.10
C VAL A 195 37.97 -1.23 35.04
N ASP A 196 37.78 -0.40 36.05
CA ASP A 196 38.65 -0.29 37.22
C ASP A 196 38.25 -1.36 38.25
N PRO A 197 39.13 -2.32 38.60
CA PRO A 197 38.80 -3.44 39.48
C PRO A 197 38.63 -3.04 40.96
N THR A 198 38.94 -1.80 41.32
CA THR A 198 38.71 -1.26 42.68
C THR A 198 37.40 -0.48 42.81
N SER A 199 36.73 -0.16 41.69
CA SER A 199 35.64 0.80 41.65
C SER A 199 34.28 0.15 41.34
N LYS A 200 33.40 0.12 42.35
CA LYS A 200 32.01 -0.34 42.20
C LYS A 200 31.28 0.41 41.07
N THR A 201 31.49 1.73 40.98
CA THR A 201 30.88 2.58 39.95
C THR A 201 31.37 2.22 38.55
N SER A 202 32.58 1.69 38.41
CA SER A 202 33.07 1.18 37.12
C SER A 202 32.32 -0.07 36.68
N TYR A 203 32.07 -1.03 37.59
CA TYR A 203 31.25 -2.21 37.32
C TYR A 203 29.78 -1.86 37.02
N ASP A 204 29.19 -0.92 37.78
CA ASP A 204 27.83 -0.41 37.53
C ASP A 204 27.72 0.25 36.14
N SER A 205 28.77 0.98 35.71
CA SER A 205 28.82 1.66 34.41
C SER A 205 29.03 0.68 33.25
N TYR A 206 29.93 -0.29 33.41
CA TYR A 206 30.10 -1.41 32.47
C TYR A 206 28.77 -2.13 32.25
N THR A 207 28.06 -2.44 33.34
CA THR A 207 26.77 -3.16 33.28
C THR A 207 25.75 -2.43 32.40
N LYS A 208 25.61 -1.11 32.55
CA LYS A 208 24.69 -0.29 31.73
C LYS A 208 25.05 -0.28 30.24
N GLU A 209 26.33 -0.13 29.91
CA GLU A 209 26.77 -0.08 28.52
C GLU A 209 26.67 -1.46 27.83
N VAL A 210 26.76 -2.55 28.60
CA VAL A 210 26.46 -3.91 28.16
C VAL A 210 24.96 -4.15 28.00
N GLU A 211 24.13 -3.74 28.96
CA GLU A 211 22.66 -3.79 28.86
C GLU A 211 22.18 -3.05 27.59
N LYS A 212 22.81 -1.93 27.24
CA LYS A 212 22.61 -1.22 25.97
C LYS A 212 23.04 -2.05 24.75
N VAL A 213 24.25 -2.62 24.72
CA VAL A 213 24.70 -3.48 23.60
C VAL A 213 23.76 -4.68 23.40
N LYS A 214 23.20 -5.24 24.48
CA LYS A 214 22.18 -6.31 24.43
C LYS A 214 20.91 -5.83 23.72
N ALA A 215 20.44 -4.62 24.02
CA ALA A 215 19.28 -4.00 23.35
C ALA A 215 19.57 -3.64 21.88
N ASP A 216 20.72 -3.02 21.59
CA ASP A 216 21.14 -2.65 20.23
C ASP A 216 21.21 -3.89 19.32
N ASN A 217 21.80 -4.99 19.80
CA ASN A 217 21.84 -6.28 19.10
C ASN A 217 20.45 -6.87 18.84
N GLN A 218 19.54 -6.80 19.83
CA GLN A 218 18.17 -7.30 19.70
C GLN A 218 17.39 -6.50 18.64
N GLN A 219 17.46 -5.18 18.71
CA GLN A 219 16.82 -4.28 17.74
C GLN A 219 17.36 -4.50 16.32
N ALA A 220 18.68 -4.64 16.15
CA ALA A 220 19.30 -4.94 14.86
C ALA A 220 18.83 -6.30 14.31
N THR A 221 18.74 -7.32 15.17
CA THR A 221 18.29 -8.67 14.81
C THR A 221 16.83 -8.67 14.34
N ASP A 222 15.91 -8.07 15.11
CA ASP A 222 14.49 -8.07 14.75
C ASP A 222 14.21 -7.18 13.53
N SER A 223 14.95 -6.08 13.36
CA SER A 223 14.91 -5.26 12.14
C SER A 223 15.36 -6.06 10.92
N TYR A 224 16.52 -6.74 11.00
CA TYR A 224 17.00 -7.61 9.92
C TYR A 224 15.99 -8.70 9.56
N LEU A 225 15.40 -9.39 10.55
CA LEU A 225 14.39 -10.43 10.30
C LEU A 225 13.15 -9.84 9.61
N ALA A 226 12.70 -8.65 10.01
CA ALA A 226 11.55 -7.98 9.39
C ALA A 226 11.84 -7.51 7.95
N GLU A 227 13.04 -7.01 7.67
CA GLU A 227 13.45 -6.58 6.33
C GLU A 227 13.71 -7.77 5.40
N LYS A 228 14.45 -8.79 5.86
CA LYS A 228 14.78 -9.98 5.06
C LYS A 228 13.53 -10.75 4.63
N ARG A 229 12.51 -10.84 5.49
CA ARG A 229 11.19 -11.40 5.13
C ARG A 229 10.48 -10.60 4.03
N LYS A 230 10.50 -9.26 4.11
CA LYS A 230 9.92 -8.38 3.08
C LYS A 230 10.68 -8.50 1.76
N GLU A 231 12.01 -8.47 1.80
CA GLU A 231 12.89 -8.64 0.65
C GLU A 231 12.63 -9.97 -0.07
N ASN A 232 12.68 -11.10 0.67
CA ASN A 232 12.41 -12.42 0.12
C ASN A 232 11.00 -12.53 -0.46
N LYS A 233 9.98 -11.98 0.20
CA LYS A 233 8.60 -11.96 -0.32
C LYS A 233 8.48 -11.15 -1.62
N VAL A 234 9.10 -9.97 -1.71
CA VAL A 234 9.08 -9.17 -2.96
C VAL A 234 9.77 -9.93 -4.10
N ILE A 235 10.86 -10.66 -3.81
CA ILE A 235 11.55 -11.51 -4.79
C ILE A 235 10.64 -12.66 -5.26
N GLU A 236 9.92 -13.31 -4.34
CA GLU A 236 8.94 -14.37 -4.64
C GLU A 236 7.76 -13.85 -5.47
N ASP A 237 7.11 -12.77 -5.02
CA ASP A 237 5.98 -12.12 -5.70
C ASP A 237 6.37 -11.66 -7.12
N THR A 238 7.60 -11.15 -7.30
CA THR A 238 8.09 -10.71 -8.62
C THR A 238 8.34 -11.91 -9.54
N LYS A 239 8.90 -13.03 -9.03
CA LYS A 239 9.07 -14.26 -9.81
C LYS A 239 7.72 -14.85 -10.23
N ALA A 240 6.76 -14.92 -9.32
CA ALA A 240 5.41 -15.40 -9.58
C ALA A 240 4.67 -14.51 -10.60
N TYR A 241 4.81 -13.18 -10.48
CA TYR A 241 4.29 -12.23 -11.47
C TYR A 241 4.92 -12.46 -12.85
N ASN A 242 6.24 -12.58 -12.96
CA ASN A 242 6.92 -12.83 -14.24
C ASN A 242 6.53 -14.18 -14.87
N GLU A 243 6.32 -15.23 -14.07
CA GLU A 243 5.82 -16.51 -14.60
C GLU A 243 4.39 -16.37 -15.16
N ALA A 244 3.52 -15.62 -14.48
CA ALA A 244 2.18 -15.31 -14.96
C ALA A 244 2.19 -14.41 -16.21
N VAL A 245 3.14 -13.47 -16.31
CA VAL A 245 3.40 -12.66 -17.52
C VAL A 245 3.77 -13.56 -18.70
N ARG A 246 4.71 -14.51 -18.52
CA ARG A 246 5.11 -15.46 -19.58
C ARG A 246 3.93 -16.29 -20.07
N LYS A 247 3.08 -16.79 -19.17
CA LYS A 247 1.86 -17.52 -19.52
C LYS A 247 0.89 -16.67 -20.34
N ARG A 248 0.55 -15.46 -19.86
CA ARG A 248 -0.28 -14.49 -20.61
C ARG A 248 0.31 -14.13 -21.98
N ASN A 249 1.64 -14.02 -22.08
CA ASN A 249 2.31 -13.71 -23.35
C ASN A 249 2.24 -14.86 -24.37
N VAL A 250 2.33 -16.11 -23.93
CA VAL A 250 2.12 -17.29 -24.80
C VAL A 250 0.66 -17.38 -25.24
N GLU A 251 -0.29 -17.24 -24.31
CA GLU A 251 -1.73 -17.28 -24.57
C GLU A 251 -2.17 -16.13 -25.51
N GLY A 252 -1.71 -14.92 -25.24
CA GLY A 252 -2.01 -13.72 -26.03
C GLY A 252 -1.41 -13.78 -27.45
N LYS A 253 -0.19 -14.31 -27.58
CA LYS A 253 0.42 -14.57 -28.89
C LYS A 253 -0.39 -15.62 -29.67
N ALA A 254 -0.70 -16.76 -29.06
CA ALA A 254 -1.46 -17.83 -29.72
C ALA A 254 -2.87 -17.37 -30.16
N LYS A 255 -3.53 -16.50 -29.39
CA LYS A 255 -4.81 -15.88 -29.78
C LYS A 255 -4.65 -14.97 -31.00
N VAL A 256 -3.60 -14.15 -31.06
CA VAL A 256 -3.32 -13.29 -32.22
C VAL A 256 -2.95 -14.11 -33.46
N GLU A 257 -2.23 -15.22 -33.31
CA GLU A 257 -1.93 -16.15 -34.40
C GLU A 257 -3.20 -16.82 -34.94
N ALA A 258 -4.15 -17.20 -34.07
CA ALA A 258 -5.46 -17.72 -34.47
C ALA A 258 -6.33 -16.66 -35.20
N GLU A 259 -6.42 -15.44 -34.65
CA GLU A 259 -7.13 -14.32 -35.31
C GLU A 259 -6.53 -13.99 -36.69
N ASN A 260 -5.20 -14.06 -36.83
CA ASN A 260 -4.54 -13.86 -38.12
C ASN A 260 -4.84 -14.98 -39.11
N LYS A 261 -4.95 -16.23 -38.65
CA LYS A 261 -5.30 -17.36 -39.53
C LYS A 261 -6.74 -17.29 -40.06
N GLU A 262 -7.67 -16.70 -39.30
CA GLU A 262 -9.01 -16.34 -39.80
C GLU A 262 -8.98 -15.17 -40.78
N ILE A 263 -8.07 -14.19 -40.57
CA ILE A 263 -7.84 -13.09 -41.50
C ILE A 263 -7.26 -13.60 -42.83
N ASP A 264 -6.37 -14.59 -42.83
CA ASP A 264 -5.85 -15.21 -44.04
C ASP A 264 -6.95 -15.94 -44.83
N ASP A 265 -7.77 -16.77 -44.16
CA ASP A 265 -8.90 -17.48 -44.79
C ASP A 265 -9.97 -16.52 -45.34
N PHE A 266 -10.08 -15.31 -44.77
CA PHE A 266 -10.91 -14.23 -45.27
C PHE A 266 -10.26 -13.51 -46.46
N ASN A 267 -8.98 -13.17 -46.36
CA ASN A 267 -8.22 -12.45 -47.38
C ASN A 267 -8.06 -13.26 -48.67
N GLN A 268 -7.87 -14.59 -48.58
CA GLN A 268 -7.91 -15.48 -49.74
C GLN A 268 -9.24 -15.37 -50.48
N LYS A 269 -10.37 -15.48 -49.77
CA LYS A 269 -11.71 -15.37 -50.37
C LYS A 269 -11.99 -13.99 -50.95
N VAL A 270 -11.41 -12.93 -50.38
CA VAL A 270 -11.44 -11.58 -50.96
C VAL A 270 -10.64 -11.50 -52.26
N ALA A 271 -9.44 -12.09 -52.31
CA ALA A 271 -8.63 -12.13 -53.54
C ALA A 271 -9.30 -12.94 -54.66
N GLU A 272 -9.85 -14.12 -54.33
CA GLU A 272 -10.64 -14.96 -55.23
C GLU A 272 -11.88 -14.22 -55.75
N HIS A 273 -12.62 -13.53 -54.88
CA HIS A 273 -13.77 -12.73 -55.25
C HIS A 273 -13.41 -11.57 -56.18
N ASN A 274 -12.39 -10.78 -55.84
CA ASN A 274 -12.02 -9.61 -56.64
C ASN A 274 -11.50 -10.02 -58.03
N LYS A 275 -10.74 -11.13 -58.10
CA LYS A 275 -10.33 -11.74 -59.39
C LYS A 275 -11.53 -12.19 -60.22
N ALA A 276 -12.55 -12.79 -59.60
CA ALA A 276 -13.78 -13.18 -60.29
C ALA A 276 -14.61 -11.97 -60.76
N GLU A 277 -14.65 -10.89 -59.98
CA GLU A 277 -15.29 -9.61 -60.37
C GLU A 277 -14.60 -8.96 -61.57
N ASP A 278 -13.26 -8.92 -61.60
CA ASP A 278 -12.49 -8.39 -62.73
C ASP A 278 -12.66 -9.26 -63.98
N GLU A 279 -12.62 -10.59 -63.81
CA GLU A 279 -12.91 -11.55 -64.88
C GLU A 279 -14.36 -11.52 -65.37
N ARG A 280 -15.32 -11.04 -64.58
CA ARG A 280 -16.70 -10.80 -65.03
C ARG A 280 -16.76 -9.50 -65.82
N PHE A 281 -16.24 -8.42 -65.24
CA PHE A 281 -16.31 -7.07 -65.82
C PHE A 281 -15.63 -7.00 -67.20
N GLU A 282 -14.46 -7.61 -67.39
CA GLU A 282 -13.80 -7.63 -68.70
C GLU A 282 -14.55 -8.50 -69.74
N LYS A 283 -15.32 -9.52 -69.30
CA LYS A 283 -16.22 -10.28 -70.20
C LYS A 283 -17.44 -9.46 -70.60
N GLU A 284 -18.09 -8.77 -69.65
CA GLU A 284 -19.21 -7.85 -69.92
C GLU A 284 -18.80 -6.74 -70.89
N LYS A 285 -17.66 -6.10 -70.62
CA LYS A 285 -17.06 -5.04 -71.43
C LYS A 285 -16.71 -5.52 -72.84
N ALA A 286 -16.10 -6.70 -72.99
CA ALA A 286 -15.83 -7.30 -74.30
C ALA A 286 -17.12 -7.64 -75.06
N GLN A 287 -18.17 -8.09 -74.36
CA GLN A 287 -19.48 -8.33 -74.94
C GLN A 287 -20.12 -7.02 -75.41
N ALA A 288 -20.10 -5.95 -74.61
CA ALA A 288 -20.62 -4.64 -75.00
C ALA A 288 -19.88 -4.08 -76.24
N GLU A 289 -18.55 -4.10 -76.24
CA GLU A 289 -17.72 -3.62 -77.36
C GLU A 289 -18.00 -4.39 -78.66
N ALA A 290 -18.22 -5.71 -78.58
CA ALA A 290 -18.53 -6.56 -79.73
C ALA A 290 -19.99 -6.45 -80.25
N ASN A 291 -20.89 -5.81 -79.49
CA ASN A 291 -22.32 -5.71 -79.84
C ASN A 291 -22.82 -4.26 -80.00
N LYS A 292 -21.98 -3.24 -79.82
CA LYS A 292 -22.34 -1.80 -79.85
C LYS A 292 -22.97 -1.25 -81.14
N THR A 293 -23.08 -2.05 -82.20
CA THR A 293 -23.80 -1.69 -83.45
C THR A 293 -25.12 -2.45 -83.64
N LYS A 294 -25.54 -3.26 -82.66
CA LYS A 294 -26.79 -4.02 -82.68
C LYS A 294 -27.90 -3.26 -81.95
N GLU A 295 -29.14 -3.46 -82.39
CA GLU A 295 -30.34 -2.97 -81.74
C GLU A 295 -30.43 -3.47 -80.29
N GLY A 296 -30.92 -2.62 -79.39
CA GLY A 296 -30.93 -2.85 -77.95
C GLY A 296 -29.60 -2.60 -77.23
N TRP A 297 -28.48 -2.36 -77.94
CA TRP A 297 -27.18 -2.05 -77.33
C TRP A 297 -26.86 -0.55 -77.40
N LEU A 298 -25.99 -0.07 -76.50
CA LEU A 298 -25.43 1.29 -76.57
C LEU A 298 -24.32 1.37 -77.64
N PRO A 299 -24.16 2.52 -78.33
CA PRO A 299 -23.07 2.76 -79.28
C PRO A 299 -21.69 2.93 -78.62
N GLU A 300 -21.65 3.12 -77.31
CA GLU A 300 -20.44 3.28 -76.50
C GLU A 300 -20.49 2.40 -75.24
N VAL A 301 -19.33 1.89 -74.81
CA VAL A 301 -19.23 1.00 -73.65
C VAL A 301 -19.08 1.81 -72.37
N ILE A 302 -20.20 1.98 -71.65
CA ILE A 302 -20.24 2.62 -70.34
C ILE A 302 -19.81 1.66 -69.22
N LYS A 303 -19.46 2.20 -68.05
CA LYS A 303 -19.21 1.42 -66.82
C LYS A 303 -20.20 1.86 -65.75
N ASN A 304 -21.27 1.09 -65.53
CA ASN A 304 -22.26 1.51 -64.55
C ASN A 304 -21.70 1.41 -63.12
N ARG A 305 -21.66 2.55 -62.43
CA ARG A 305 -21.18 2.74 -61.07
C ARG A 305 -22.29 3.09 -60.07
N LEU A 306 -23.52 3.32 -60.52
CA LEU A 306 -24.67 3.59 -59.68
C LEU A 306 -25.66 2.42 -59.77
N LEU A 307 -25.98 1.81 -58.62
CA LEU A 307 -27.00 0.77 -58.50
C LEU A 307 -28.12 1.33 -57.63
N PHE A 308 -29.08 1.99 -58.29
CA PHE A 308 -30.33 2.48 -57.70
C PHE A 308 -31.48 1.66 -58.30
N ASN A 309 -31.65 0.44 -57.78
CA ASN A 309 -32.56 -0.59 -58.28
C ASN A 309 -33.35 -1.27 -57.14
N GLN A 310 -34.34 -2.11 -57.48
CA GLN A 310 -35.23 -2.79 -56.52
C GLN A 310 -34.48 -3.49 -55.37
N GLU A 311 -33.43 -4.25 -55.65
CA GLU A 311 -32.65 -4.99 -54.65
C GLU A 311 -31.92 -4.05 -53.68
N THR A 312 -31.35 -2.95 -54.18
CA THR A 312 -30.66 -1.94 -53.36
C THR A 312 -31.58 -1.05 -52.53
N VAL A 313 -32.88 -0.99 -52.85
CA VAL A 313 -33.88 -0.16 -52.15
C VAL A 313 -35.00 -0.96 -51.48
N LYS A 314 -34.92 -2.30 -51.44
CA LYS A 314 -35.97 -3.16 -50.84
C LYS A 314 -36.27 -2.90 -49.36
N GLY A 315 -35.31 -2.31 -48.64
CA GLY A 315 -35.48 -1.88 -47.24
C GLY A 315 -36.10 -0.48 -47.08
N ALA A 316 -36.32 0.25 -48.18
CA ALA A 316 -36.59 1.68 -48.14
C ALA A 316 -37.84 2.08 -47.35
N GLU A 317 -37.69 3.16 -46.61
CA GLU A 317 -38.77 3.85 -45.88
C GLU A 317 -38.73 5.35 -46.19
N ILE A 318 -39.88 6.01 -46.11
CA ILE A 318 -39.94 7.48 -46.13
C ILE A 318 -39.67 7.96 -44.71
N LEU A 319 -38.49 8.54 -44.49
CA LEU A 319 -38.13 9.19 -43.23
C LEU A 319 -38.87 10.51 -43.06
N ASP A 320 -39.05 11.26 -44.15
CA ASP A 320 -39.66 12.58 -44.12
C ASP A 320 -40.25 12.99 -45.48
N SER A 321 -41.24 13.89 -45.44
CA SER A 321 -41.82 14.55 -46.60
C SER A 321 -42.10 16.04 -46.30
N GLU A 322 -41.76 16.93 -47.22
CA GLU A 322 -41.92 18.39 -47.03
C GLU A 322 -42.37 19.06 -48.34
N GLY A 323 -42.94 20.27 -48.23
CA GLY A 323 -43.26 21.09 -49.40
C GLY A 323 -44.45 20.59 -50.24
N ILE A 324 -45.39 19.86 -49.65
CA ILE A 324 -46.56 19.25 -50.32
C ILE A 324 -47.86 19.81 -49.73
N GLU A 325 -48.85 20.10 -50.58
CA GLU A 325 -50.25 20.23 -50.13
C GLU A 325 -50.86 18.82 -50.06
N TYR A 326 -50.96 18.23 -48.86
CA TYR A 326 -51.32 16.82 -48.68
C TYR A 326 -52.80 16.55 -48.93
N PHE A 327 -53.11 15.36 -49.46
CA PHE A 327 -54.48 14.83 -49.54
C PHE A 327 -54.74 13.82 -48.43
N ASN A 328 -55.97 13.71 -47.92
CA ASN A 328 -56.36 12.55 -47.13
C ASN A 328 -56.29 11.28 -48.01
N LYS A 329 -55.37 10.36 -47.67
CA LYS A 329 -55.07 9.18 -48.49
C LYS A 329 -56.28 8.24 -48.66
N ASP A 330 -57.10 8.09 -47.63
CA ASP A 330 -58.19 7.10 -47.62
C ASP A 330 -59.32 7.53 -48.56
N LYS A 331 -59.60 8.84 -48.62
CA LYS A 331 -60.49 9.44 -49.63
C LYS A 331 -59.91 9.34 -51.04
N PHE A 332 -58.60 9.60 -51.22
CA PHE A 332 -57.95 9.45 -52.53
C PHE A 332 -58.05 8.01 -53.03
N LEU A 333 -57.72 7.02 -52.19
CA LEU A 333 -57.80 5.60 -52.54
C LEU A 333 -59.23 5.16 -52.84
N LYS A 334 -60.24 5.69 -52.14
CA LYS A 334 -61.64 5.45 -52.48
C LYS A 334 -62.01 5.96 -53.88
N LEU A 335 -61.48 7.11 -54.31
CA LEU A 335 -61.66 7.58 -55.69
C LEU A 335 -60.96 6.66 -56.70
N VAL A 336 -59.80 6.10 -56.35
CA VAL A 336 -59.06 5.14 -57.20
C VAL A 336 -59.84 3.83 -57.34
N ASP A 337 -60.44 3.31 -56.27
CA ASP A 337 -61.31 2.14 -56.31
C ASP A 337 -62.58 2.42 -57.16
N GLU A 338 -63.15 3.62 -57.08
CA GLU A 338 -64.23 4.12 -57.95
C GLU A 338 -63.80 4.35 -59.41
N LYS A 339 -62.49 4.35 -59.70
CA LYS A 339 -61.89 4.30 -61.05
C LYS A 339 -61.28 2.93 -61.37
N HIS A 340 -61.75 1.86 -60.71
CA HIS A 340 -61.32 0.48 -60.96
C HIS A 340 -59.81 0.23 -60.76
N GLY A 341 -59.13 1.04 -59.94
CA GLY A 341 -57.70 0.96 -59.68
C GLY A 341 -56.84 1.98 -60.44
N ASP A 342 -57.43 2.79 -61.33
CA ASP A 342 -56.70 3.77 -62.13
C ASP A 342 -56.37 5.05 -61.33
N ASN A 343 -55.11 5.15 -60.87
CA ASN A 343 -54.55 6.35 -60.24
C ASN A 343 -54.58 7.57 -61.19
N HIS A 344 -54.30 7.39 -62.47
CA HIS A 344 -54.15 8.48 -63.43
C HIS A 344 -55.51 9.13 -63.76
N ALA A 345 -56.58 8.33 -63.83
CA ALA A 345 -57.96 8.82 -63.90
C ALA A 345 -58.39 9.68 -62.70
N VAL A 346 -57.78 9.50 -61.53
CA VAL A 346 -58.02 10.35 -60.34
C VAL A 346 -57.09 11.57 -60.36
N LEU A 347 -55.80 11.38 -60.65
CA LEU A 347 -54.79 12.44 -60.63
C LEU A 347 -55.04 13.56 -61.65
N ARG A 348 -55.76 13.30 -62.75
CA ARG A 348 -56.18 14.31 -63.74
C ARG A 348 -57.51 15.04 -63.41
N THR A 349 -57.94 15.04 -62.14
CA THR A 349 -59.18 15.71 -61.66
C THR A 349 -58.88 16.77 -60.60
N ASP A 350 -59.89 17.57 -60.20
CA ASP A 350 -59.72 18.50 -59.07
C ASP A 350 -59.82 17.77 -57.73
N LEU A 351 -58.67 17.68 -57.06
CA LEU A 351 -58.52 17.06 -55.74
C LEU A 351 -58.38 18.09 -54.62
N SER A 352 -58.68 19.38 -54.87
CA SER A 352 -58.64 20.46 -53.87
C SER A 352 -59.42 20.13 -52.59
N HIS A 353 -60.58 19.48 -52.76
CA HIS A 353 -61.48 19.03 -51.70
C HIS A 353 -60.93 17.89 -50.81
N LEU A 354 -59.76 17.32 -51.15
CA LEU A 354 -59.08 16.28 -50.36
C LEU A 354 -58.03 16.82 -49.40
N SER A 355 -57.72 18.13 -49.43
CA SER A 355 -56.68 18.77 -48.61
C SER A 355 -56.74 18.36 -47.13
N SER A 356 -55.62 17.89 -46.57
CA SER A 356 -55.50 17.48 -45.17
C SER A 356 -54.07 17.59 -44.61
N SER A 357 -53.84 17.01 -43.43
CA SER A 357 -52.54 16.98 -42.74
C SER A 357 -51.53 16.03 -43.38
N LYS A 358 -50.23 16.27 -43.09
CA LYS A 358 -49.10 15.39 -43.46
C LYS A 358 -49.30 13.94 -42.96
N GLN A 359 -49.89 13.79 -41.78
CA GLN A 359 -50.16 12.50 -41.14
C GLN A 359 -51.26 11.73 -41.89
N GLU A 360 -52.32 12.40 -42.32
CA GLU A 360 -53.37 11.78 -43.13
C GLU A 360 -52.91 11.47 -44.55
N GLY A 361 -52.09 12.34 -45.16
CA GLY A 361 -51.56 12.15 -46.52
C GLY A 361 -50.29 11.31 -46.64
N THR A 362 -49.79 10.73 -45.54
CA THR A 362 -48.67 9.78 -45.58
C THR A 362 -49.14 8.37 -45.22
N ASP A 363 -48.65 7.38 -45.95
CA ASP A 363 -48.85 5.95 -45.73
C ASP A 363 -47.49 5.24 -45.67
N ALA A 364 -47.20 4.55 -44.57
CA ALA A 364 -45.92 3.89 -44.33
C ALA A 364 -45.67 2.64 -45.22
N ASN A 365 -46.64 2.23 -46.04
CA ASN A 365 -46.56 1.11 -46.99
C ASN A 365 -46.69 1.56 -48.45
N ARG A 366 -47.55 2.55 -48.74
CA ARG A 366 -47.79 3.06 -50.10
C ARG A 366 -46.88 4.25 -50.44
N GLY A 367 -46.92 5.34 -49.69
CA GLY A 367 -46.26 6.59 -50.09
C GLY A 367 -46.91 7.86 -49.52
N VAL A 368 -46.70 8.99 -50.19
CA VAL A 368 -47.25 10.31 -49.84
C VAL A 368 -48.18 10.80 -50.94
N PHE A 369 -49.37 11.28 -50.56
CA PHE A 369 -50.44 11.73 -51.45
C PHE A 369 -50.64 13.24 -51.30
N GLY A 370 -50.68 13.98 -52.41
CA GLY A 370 -50.88 15.43 -52.37
C GLY A 370 -50.71 16.12 -53.72
N ARG A 371 -50.48 17.42 -53.69
CA ARG A 371 -50.19 18.26 -54.87
C ARG A 371 -49.10 19.29 -54.62
N MET A 372 -48.58 19.82 -55.72
CA MET A 372 -47.56 20.87 -55.78
C MET A 372 -48.04 21.97 -56.73
N LYS A 373 -47.75 23.23 -56.39
CA LYS A 373 -47.99 24.39 -57.27
C LYS A 373 -46.75 24.70 -58.13
N VAL A 374 -46.92 25.36 -59.28
CA VAL A 374 -45.80 25.91 -60.07
C VAL A 374 -44.85 26.72 -59.17
N GLY A 375 -43.54 26.41 -59.25
CA GLY A 375 -42.49 26.98 -58.41
C GLY A 375 -42.31 26.31 -57.04
N GLN A 376 -43.30 25.57 -56.54
CA GLN A 376 -43.20 24.79 -55.31
C GLN A 376 -42.29 23.58 -55.53
N THR A 377 -41.53 23.21 -54.49
CA THR A 377 -40.71 21.99 -54.48
C THR A 377 -41.18 21.06 -53.36
N ALA A 378 -41.67 19.89 -53.72
CA ALA A 378 -41.84 18.79 -52.79
C ALA A 378 -40.49 18.10 -52.55
N LYS A 379 -40.28 17.63 -51.33
CA LYS A 379 -39.06 16.91 -50.93
C LYS A 379 -39.46 15.61 -50.24
N ILE A 380 -38.99 14.48 -50.76
CA ILE A 380 -39.15 13.16 -50.12
C ILE A 380 -37.77 12.67 -49.68
N THR A 381 -37.64 12.32 -48.40
CA THR A 381 -36.40 11.77 -47.84
C THR A 381 -36.58 10.29 -47.57
N TYR A 382 -35.81 9.45 -48.29
CA TYR A 382 -35.80 8.01 -48.14
C TYR A 382 -34.63 7.56 -47.25
N GLY A 383 -34.90 6.59 -46.37
CA GLY A 383 -33.92 5.95 -45.49
C GLY A 383 -33.80 4.44 -45.73
N ASN A 384 -32.94 3.79 -44.94
CA ASN A 384 -32.69 2.35 -44.96
C ASN A 384 -32.33 1.79 -46.35
N LEU A 385 -31.53 2.55 -47.12
CA LEU A 385 -31.04 2.16 -48.44
C LEU A 385 -29.73 1.37 -48.35
N ASN A 386 -29.45 0.56 -49.38
CA ASN A 386 -28.17 -0.11 -49.61
C ASN A 386 -27.72 0.10 -51.07
N VAL A 387 -27.71 1.36 -51.50
CA VAL A 387 -27.41 1.78 -52.88
C VAL A 387 -25.91 1.90 -53.07
N LYS A 388 -25.34 1.15 -54.02
CA LYS A 388 -23.93 1.33 -54.44
C LYS A 388 -23.83 2.57 -55.31
N ALA A 389 -23.07 3.57 -54.86
CA ALA A 389 -22.93 4.88 -55.49
C ALA A 389 -21.43 5.18 -55.67
N GLY A 390 -20.88 4.74 -56.81
CA GLY A 390 -19.44 4.62 -56.99
C GLY A 390 -18.85 3.58 -56.05
N ASP A 391 -17.81 3.96 -55.33
CA ASP A 391 -17.09 3.10 -54.38
C ASP A 391 -17.60 3.30 -52.92
N LYS A 392 -18.76 3.95 -52.76
CA LYS A 392 -19.48 4.17 -51.49
C LYS A 392 -20.86 3.49 -51.49
N ILE A 393 -21.43 3.30 -50.29
CA ILE A 393 -22.85 2.95 -50.10
C ILE A 393 -23.63 4.18 -49.64
N ALA A 394 -24.72 4.50 -50.33
CA ALA A 394 -25.72 5.46 -49.91
C ALA A 394 -26.79 4.77 -49.04
N THR A 395 -27.04 5.31 -47.84
CA THR A 395 -28.05 4.81 -46.90
C THR A 395 -29.30 5.69 -46.83
N LYS A 396 -29.22 6.91 -47.38
CA LYS A 396 -30.30 7.90 -47.45
C LYS A 396 -30.31 8.56 -48.83
N ALA A 397 -31.49 8.85 -49.36
CA ALA A 397 -31.68 9.65 -50.56
C ALA A 397 -32.66 10.80 -50.31
N VAL A 398 -32.50 11.91 -51.03
CA VAL A 398 -33.45 13.02 -51.04
C VAL A 398 -33.85 13.30 -52.49
N PHE A 399 -35.15 13.26 -52.76
CA PHE A 399 -35.76 13.55 -54.06
C PHE A 399 -36.47 14.90 -53.96
N GLU A 400 -35.98 15.89 -54.72
CA GLU A 400 -36.53 17.25 -54.81
C GLU A 400 -37.33 17.38 -56.12
N TYR A 401 -38.66 17.47 -56.03
CA TYR A 401 -39.58 17.59 -57.17
C TYR A 401 -40.11 19.03 -57.27
N THR A 402 -39.64 19.83 -58.24
CA THR A 402 -40.14 21.19 -58.50
C THR A 402 -41.12 21.18 -59.69
N VAL A 403 -42.34 21.69 -59.53
CA VAL A 403 -43.25 21.91 -60.68
C VAL A 403 -42.80 23.14 -61.46
N VAL A 404 -42.55 22.97 -62.75
CA VAL A 404 -42.10 24.01 -63.69
C VAL A 404 -43.28 24.52 -64.53
N SER A 405 -44.17 23.63 -65.00
CA SER A 405 -45.40 23.98 -65.71
C SER A 405 -46.48 22.91 -65.54
N THR A 406 -47.73 23.27 -65.81
CA THR A 406 -48.90 22.39 -65.75
C THR A 406 -50.02 22.99 -66.60
N PRO A 407 -50.86 22.19 -67.28
CA PRO A 407 -52.03 22.70 -67.98
C PRO A 407 -53.20 23.11 -67.07
N ASN A 408 -53.06 22.95 -65.75
CA ASN A 408 -54.06 23.41 -64.80
C ASN A 408 -53.95 24.91 -64.55
N ASN A 409 -55.03 25.66 -64.80
CA ASN A 409 -55.08 27.12 -64.67
C ASN A 409 -54.94 27.63 -63.22
N GLN A 410 -55.13 26.77 -62.21
CA GLN A 410 -54.82 27.11 -60.80
C GLN A 410 -53.33 26.92 -60.45
N GLY A 411 -52.56 26.33 -61.36
CA GLY A 411 -51.11 26.11 -61.26
C GLY A 411 -50.71 24.83 -60.53
N TYR A 412 -51.57 23.82 -60.40
CA TYR A 412 -51.28 22.58 -59.65
C TYR A 412 -50.91 21.36 -60.51
N ILE A 413 -50.11 20.46 -59.92
CA ILE A 413 -49.98 19.05 -60.30
C ILE A 413 -50.28 18.19 -59.07
N ASN A 414 -51.16 17.20 -59.23
CA ASN A 414 -51.45 16.17 -58.25
C ASN A 414 -50.42 15.02 -58.36
N ALA A 415 -50.04 14.40 -57.25
CA ALA A 415 -49.02 13.35 -57.23
C ALA A 415 -49.23 12.29 -56.13
N VAL A 416 -48.74 11.07 -56.40
CA VAL A 416 -48.46 10.02 -55.43
C VAL A 416 -46.96 9.72 -55.46
N PHE A 417 -46.25 10.11 -54.41
CA PHE A 417 -44.82 9.80 -54.25
C PHE A 417 -44.66 8.46 -53.55
N TRP A 418 -44.13 7.45 -54.24
CA TRP A 418 -44.12 6.08 -53.74
C TRP A 418 -43.08 5.85 -52.63
N LYS A 419 -43.43 4.98 -51.67
CA LYS A 419 -42.50 4.47 -50.64
C LYS A 419 -41.28 3.82 -51.26
N ASN A 420 -41.49 3.04 -52.32
CA ASN A 420 -40.40 2.45 -53.10
C ASN A 420 -39.83 3.53 -54.02
N PRO A 421 -38.58 4.01 -53.79
CA PRO A 421 -38.06 5.16 -54.52
C PRO A 421 -37.78 4.86 -56.00
N VAL A 422 -37.64 3.59 -56.42
CA VAL A 422 -37.53 3.22 -57.86
C VAL A 422 -38.87 3.07 -58.56
N ARG A 423 -39.99 3.09 -57.81
CA ARG A 423 -41.32 3.36 -58.36
C ARG A 423 -41.59 4.88 -58.46
N THR A 424 -40.90 5.67 -57.64
CA THR A 424 -40.80 7.14 -57.75
C THR A 424 -42.14 7.88 -57.66
N ILE A 425 -42.85 8.18 -58.77
CA ILE A 425 -43.99 9.10 -58.76
C ILE A 425 -45.06 8.80 -59.83
N ASP A 426 -46.32 8.65 -59.41
CA ASP A 426 -47.48 8.83 -60.30
C ASP A 426 -47.90 10.31 -60.23
N TYR A 427 -48.21 10.96 -61.36
CA TYR A 427 -48.62 12.36 -61.38
C TYR A 427 -49.70 12.66 -62.43
N GLY A 428 -50.38 13.81 -62.28
CA GLY A 428 -51.33 14.32 -63.26
C GLY A 428 -51.90 15.69 -62.92
N ALA A 429 -52.59 16.29 -63.89
CA ALA A 429 -53.23 17.59 -63.77
C ALA A 429 -54.56 17.64 -64.52
N VAL A 430 -55.47 18.52 -64.07
CA VAL A 430 -56.61 18.94 -64.89
C VAL A 430 -56.04 19.70 -66.09
N ASN A 431 -56.44 19.33 -67.31
CA ASN A 431 -55.98 19.99 -68.52
C ASN A 431 -56.95 21.10 -68.94
N ASP A 432 -56.73 22.31 -68.45
CA ASP A 432 -57.60 23.46 -68.73
C ASP A 432 -57.21 24.17 -70.04
N ASN A 433 -55.94 24.07 -70.48
CA ASN A 433 -55.35 24.99 -71.47
C ASN A 433 -54.41 24.37 -72.51
N GLY A 434 -54.09 23.07 -72.45
CA GLY A 434 -53.21 22.40 -73.43
C GLY A 434 -51.71 22.72 -73.29
N GLN A 435 -51.24 23.16 -72.12
CA GLN A 435 -49.81 23.30 -71.83
C GLN A 435 -49.15 21.93 -71.51
N ASP A 436 -47.86 21.78 -71.81
CA ASP A 436 -47.04 20.67 -71.31
C ASP A 436 -46.96 20.72 -69.77
N SER A 437 -47.09 19.57 -69.10
CA SER A 437 -46.66 19.46 -67.70
C SER A 437 -45.15 19.26 -67.62
N MET A 438 -44.52 19.81 -66.59
CA MET A 438 -43.08 19.67 -66.33
C MET A 438 -42.80 19.60 -64.83
N ILE A 439 -42.15 18.52 -64.40
CA ILE A 439 -41.61 18.36 -63.05
C ILE A 439 -40.10 18.18 -63.17
N ARG A 440 -39.32 19.08 -62.55
CA ARG A 440 -37.88 18.90 -62.38
C ARG A 440 -37.64 18.03 -61.16
N LEU A 441 -36.92 16.92 -61.35
CA LEU A 441 -36.43 16.06 -60.27
C LEU A 441 -34.93 16.27 -60.10
N ARG A 442 -34.49 16.52 -58.85
CA ARG A 442 -33.11 16.34 -58.41
C ARG A 442 -33.03 15.21 -57.39
N VAL A 443 -32.03 14.33 -57.52
CA VAL A 443 -31.76 13.24 -56.58
C VAL A 443 -30.40 13.46 -55.92
N ARG A 444 -30.38 13.47 -54.59
CA ARG A 444 -29.15 13.53 -53.78
C ARG A 444 -29.00 12.26 -52.96
N LEU A 445 -27.80 11.67 -52.96
CA LEU A 445 -27.48 10.45 -52.22
C LEU A 445 -26.52 10.77 -51.07
N TYR A 446 -26.66 10.06 -49.95
CA TYR A 446 -25.85 10.33 -48.76
C TYR A 446 -25.33 9.04 -48.12
N ASP A 447 -24.09 9.05 -47.66
CA ASP A 447 -23.49 7.94 -46.90
C ASP A 447 -24.00 7.89 -45.45
N LYS A 448 -23.61 6.82 -44.73
CA LYS A 448 -24.01 6.57 -43.34
C LYS A 448 -23.64 7.68 -42.35
N ASP A 449 -22.65 8.51 -42.67
CA ASP A 449 -22.18 9.60 -41.82
C ASP A 449 -22.81 10.95 -42.23
N GLY A 450 -23.69 10.93 -43.24
CA GLY A 450 -24.48 12.07 -43.69
C GLY A 450 -23.83 12.91 -44.80
N ASN A 451 -22.68 12.51 -45.34
CA ASN A 451 -22.02 13.24 -46.43
C ASN A 451 -22.72 12.97 -47.76
N GLU A 452 -22.85 14.00 -48.61
CA GLU A 452 -23.37 13.83 -49.96
C GLU A 452 -22.39 13.01 -50.83
N ILE A 453 -22.94 12.09 -51.63
CA ILE A 453 -22.21 11.30 -52.62
C ILE A 453 -22.65 11.80 -54.00
N LYS A 454 -21.70 12.03 -54.89
CA LYS A 454 -21.90 12.60 -56.23
C LYS A 454 -21.19 11.80 -57.31
N ALA A 455 -21.64 11.99 -58.55
CA ALA A 455 -20.86 11.62 -59.72
C ALA A 455 -19.65 12.57 -59.89
N THR A 456 -18.72 12.20 -60.75
CA THR A 456 -17.58 13.03 -61.15
C THR A 456 -17.37 12.92 -62.67
N LYS A 457 -16.48 13.73 -63.27
CA LYS A 457 -16.15 13.60 -64.70
C LYS A 457 -15.32 12.34 -64.98
N GLU A 458 -14.52 11.95 -64.00
CA GLU A 458 -13.61 10.80 -64.02
C GLU A 458 -14.38 9.50 -63.73
N ASN A 459 -15.47 9.59 -62.99
CA ASN A 459 -16.38 8.49 -62.67
C ASN A 459 -17.84 8.99 -62.73
N PRO A 460 -18.42 9.11 -63.94
CA PRO A 460 -19.82 9.48 -64.11
C PRO A 460 -20.76 8.36 -63.64
N TRP A 461 -22.03 8.71 -63.46
CA TRP A 461 -23.10 7.77 -63.15
C TRP A 461 -24.10 7.69 -64.30
N TYR A 462 -24.78 6.54 -64.40
CA TYR A 462 -25.73 6.26 -65.48
C TYR A 462 -27.09 5.90 -64.88
N TYR A 463 -28.16 6.49 -65.41
CA TYR A 463 -29.54 6.19 -65.02
C TYR A 463 -30.45 6.04 -66.23
N SER A 464 -31.57 5.34 -66.02
CA SER A 464 -32.52 4.99 -67.08
C SER A 464 -33.43 6.18 -67.40
N ALA A 465 -33.76 6.33 -68.68
CA ALA A 465 -34.86 7.17 -69.15
C ALA A 465 -35.70 6.29 -70.09
N ALA A 466 -36.68 5.60 -69.52
CA ALA A 466 -37.45 4.51 -70.15
C ALA A 466 -38.96 4.68 -69.88
N SER A 467 -39.80 3.91 -70.58
CA SER A 467 -41.27 4.08 -70.57
C SER A 467 -41.65 5.50 -71.04
N LEU A 468 -41.03 5.94 -72.14
CA LEU A 468 -41.30 7.22 -72.79
C LEU A 468 -42.30 7.04 -73.93
N ASN A 469 -43.52 6.68 -73.54
CA ASN A 469 -44.67 6.45 -74.40
C ASN A 469 -44.98 7.67 -75.29
N SER A 470 -45.53 7.41 -76.47
CA SER A 470 -45.82 8.45 -77.45
C SER A 470 -46.82 7.95 -78.48
N SER A 471 -47.89 8.71 -78.65
CA SER A 471 -48.80 8.62 -79.80
C SER A 471 -48.27 9.41 -81.03
N GLY A 472 -46.97 9.76 -81.06
CA GLY A 472 -46.29 10.43 -82.16
C GLY A 472 -46.24 11.96 -82.04
N ALA A 473 -45.34 12.60 -82.79
CA ALA A 473 -45.14 14.05 -82.76
C ALA A 473 -46.40 14.82 -83.18
N GLY A 474 -46.80 15.82 -82.38
CA GLY A 474 -48.03 16.60 -82.58
C GLY A 474 -49.31 15.91 -82.11
N SER A 475 -49.22 14.68 -81.56
CA SER A 475 -50.35 14.00 -80.92
C SER A 475 -50.69 14.59 -79.55
N THR A 476 -51.74 14.06 -78.92
CA THR A 476 -52.23 14.50 -77.61
C THR A 476 -51.50 13.90 -76.41
N HIS A 477 -50.57 12.97 -76.59
CA HIS A 477 -49.86 12.35 -75.47
C HIS A 477 -48.46 11.89 -75.88
N ILE A 478 -47.44 12.53 -75.31
CA ILE A 478 -46.03 12.19 -75.48
C ILE A 478 -45.35 12.35 -74.12
N GLU A 479 -44.88 11.26 -73.53
CA GLU A 479 -44.02 11.28 -72.35
C GLU A 479 -42.60 11.68 -72.76
N TYR A 480 -41.97 12.56 -71.96
CA TYR A 480 -40.65 13.08 -72.32
C TYR A 480 -39.81 13.46 -71.11
N VAL A 481 -38.49 13.54 -71.35
CA VAL A 481 -37.51 14.05 -70.39
C VAL A 481 -36.63 15.16 -70.97
N LYS A 482 -35.93 15.90 -70.10
CA LYS A 482 -34.89 16.89 -70.42
C LYS A 482 -33.71 16.68 -69.48
N THR A 483 -32.49 16.76 -70.01
CA THR A 483 -31.26 16.68 -69.22
C THR A 483 -31.12 17.87 -68.28
N GLY A 484 -30.59 17.64 -67.07
CA GLY A 484 -30.11 18.68 -66.18
C GLY A 484 -28.66 19.12 -66.51
N PRO A 485 -28.13 20.12 -65.76
CA PRO A 485 -26.75 20.58 -65.94
C PRO A 485 -25.73 19.45 -65.68
N GLY A 486 -24.81 19.24 -66.62
CA GLY A 486 -23.77 18.19 -66.49
C GLY A 486 -24.24 16.77 -66.85
N THR A 487 -25.44 16.63 -67.42
CA THR A 487 -26.01 15.37 -67.92
C THR A 487 -26.03 15.34 -69.46
N ARG A 488 -25.61 14.21 -70.07
CA ARG A 488 -25.80 13.93 -71.51
C ARG A 488 -26.70 12.72 -71.73
N PHE A 489 -27.43 12.73 -72.85
CA PHE A 489 -28.25 11.60 -73.31
C PHE A 489 -27.45 10.65 -74.21
N LEU A 490 -27.66 9.35 -74.04
CA LEU A 490 -27.13 8.28 -74.88
C LEU A 490 -28.31 7.52 -75.49
N LYS A 491 -28.43 7.58 -76.81
CA LYS A 491 -29.43 6.79 -77.55
C LYS A 491 -29.03 5.32 -77.55
N ILE A 492 -30.00 4.44 -77.33
CA ILE A 492 -29.85 2.99 -77.55
C ILE A 492 -30.15 2.70 -79.02
N ASN A 493 -29.34 1.85 -79.68
CA ASN A 493 -29.57 1.47 -81.06
C ASN A 493 -30.97 0.84 -81.23
N GLY A 494 -31.71 1.24 -82.28
CA GLY A 494 -33.08 0.76 -82.50
C GLY A 494 -34.14 1.35 -81.56
N SER A 495 -33.78 2.25 -80.64
CA SER A 495 -34.76 3.04 -79.87
C SER A 495 -35.46 4.06 -80.77
N TYR A 496 -36.76 4.27 -80.53
CA TYR A 496 -37.55 5.35 -81.13
C TYR A 496 -37.38 6.68 -80.39
N VAL A 497 -36.79 6.67 -79.19
CA VAL A 497 -36.50 7.88 -78.41
C VAL A 497 -35.29 8.60 -79.00
N ASP A 498 -35.48 9.87 -79.35
CA ASP A 498 -34.45 10.78 -79.85
C ASP A 498 -34.35 12.05 -79.01
N GLN A 499 -33.21 12.73 -79.11
CA GLN A 499 -33.03 14.05 -78.52
C GLN A 499 -33.46 15.14 -79.51
N HIS A 500 -34.53 15.85 -79.15
CA HIS A 500 -35.06 17.00 -79.87
C HIS A 500 -34.70 18.31 -79.15
N VAL A 501 -35.03 19.45 -79.76
CA VAL A 501 -34.74 20.78 -79.19
C VAL A 501 -35.55 21.10 -77.92
N ASP A 502 -36.72 20.47 -77.78
CA ASP A 502 -37.71 20.75 -76.75
C ASP A 502 -37.92 19.58 -75.75
N GLY A 503 -37.13 18.51 -75.86
CA GLY A 503 -37.19 17.32 -75.02
C GLY A 503 -36.52 16.10 -75.64
N ILE A 504 -36.52 15.00 -74.91
CA ILE A 504 -36.10 13.66 -75.32
C ILE A 504 -37.33 12.76 -75.22
N TYR A 505 -37.80 12.24 -76.36
CA TYR A 505 -39.06 11.50 -76.51
C TYR A 505 -39.07 10.71 -77.83
N SER A 506 -40.08 9.87 -78.05
CA SER A 506 -40.33 9.30 -79.38
C SER A 506 -41.18 10.24 -80.24
N ALA A 507 -40.64 10.69 -81.37
CA ALA A 507 -41.43 11.39 -82.40
C ALA A 507 -42.36 10.45 -83.20
N THR A 508 -42.17 9.13 -83.07
CA THR A 508 -42.98 8.08 -83.70
C THR A 508 -44.09 7.60 -82.77
N ASP A 509 -45.25 7.25 -83.31
CA ASP A 509 -46.29 6.54 -82.56
C ASP A 509 -45.84 5.10 -82.25
N ILE A 510 -45.62 4.83 -80.96
CA ILE A 510 -45.20 3.54 -80.40
C ILE A 510 -46.22 2.96 -79.41
N ASP A 511 -47.37 3.62 -79.24
CA ASP A 511 -48.49 3.13 -78.45
C ASP A 511 -49.56 2.47 -79.34
N TYR A 512 -49.91 3.13 -80.44
CA TYR A 512 -50.97 2.74 -81.36
C TYR A 512 -50.49 2.54 -82.80
N GLY A 513 -49.22 2.84 -83.10
CA GLY A 513 -48.61 2.83 -84.43
C GLY A 513 -48.23 1.44 -84.96
N ASN A 514 -47.09 1.33 -85.66
CA ASN A 514 -46.61 0.03 -86.15
C ASN A 514 -46.07 -0.87 -85.03
N VAL A 515 -45.68 -0.26 -83.92
CA VAL A 515 -45.38 -0.88 -82.63
C VAL A 515 -46.51 -0.49 -81.68
N LYS A 516 -46.96 -1.41 -80.82
CA LYS A 516 -47.96 -1.14 -79.76
C LYS A 516 -47.28 -1.08 -78.40
N THR A 517 -47.89 -0.38 -77.44
CA THR A 517 -47.47 -0.35 -76.02
C THR A 517 -47.18 -1.77 -75.50
N ALA A 518 -48.07 -2.72 -75.77
CA ALA A 518 -47.95 -4.12 -75.31
C ALA A 518 -46.76 -4.91 -75.90
N ASP A 519 -46.11 -4.44 -76.97
CA ASP A 519 -44.97 -5.10 -77.59
C ASP A 519 -43.63 -4.78 -76.88
N TRP A 520 -43.58 -3.69 -76.11
CA TRP A 520 -42.33 -3.16 -75.53
C TRP A 520 -42.44 -2.57 -74.13
N ASP A 521 -43.56 -1.93 -73.76
CA ASP A 521 -43.71 -1.16 -72.52
C ASP A 521 -44.11 -2.07 -71.34
N ILE A 522 -43.25 -3.06 -71.09
CA ILE A 522 -43.31 -3.98 -69.97
C ILE A 522 -41.88 -4.05 -69.44
N ALA A 523 -41.68 -3.94 -68.12
CA ALA A 523 -40.35 -3.77 -67.53
C ALA A 523 -39.36 -4.90 -67.92
N GLU A 524 -39.86 -6.11 -68.12
CA GLU A 524 -39.11 -7.31 -68.51
C GLU A 524 -39.09 -7.57 -70.03
N SER A 525 -39.69 -6.72 -70.87
CA SER A 525 -39.74 -6.94 -72.32
C SER A 525 -38.33 -6.85 -72.94
N PRO A 526 -37.94 -7.78 -73.84
CA PRO A 526 -36.69 -7.65 -74.60
C PRO A 526 -36.69 -6.42 -75.52
N ASN A 527 -37.87 -5.85 -75.82
CA ASN A 527 -38.04 -4.66 -76.64
C ASN A 527 -38.13 -3.36 -75.81
N ALA A 528 -38.03 -3.41 -74.47
CA ALA A 528 -38.22 -2.24 -73.60
C ALA A 528 -37.25 -1.06 -73.87
N TYR A 529 -36.22 -1.27 -74.71
CA TYR A 529 -35.37 -0.22 -75.22
C TYR A 529 -36.03 0.69 -76.29
N TYR A 530 -37.13 0.28 -76.92
CA TYR A 530 -37.85 1.05 -77.94
C TYR A 530 -38.29 2.42 -77.44
N GLY A 531 -38.88 2.49 -76.24
CA GLY A 531 -39.23 3.73 -75.56
C GLY A 531 -38.21 4.14 -74.50
N ALA A 532 -36.91 3.91 -74.72
CA ALA A 532 -35.87 4.22 -73.75
C ALA A 532 -34.53 4.74 -74.30
N GLY A 533 -33.77 5.38 -73.42
CA GLY A 533 -32.35 5.69 -73.56
C GLY A 533 -31.66 5.78 -72.20
N VAL A 534 -30.41 6.25 -72.17
CA VAL A 534 -29.59 6.33 -70.95
C VAL A 534 -29.12 7.77 -70.71
N MET A 535 -29.10 8.17 -69.45
CA MET A 535 -28.59 9.48 -69.01
C MET A 535 -27.25 9.27 -68.31
N GLU A 536 -26.18 9.89 -68.81
CA GLU A 536 -24.90 9.99 -68.12
C GLU A 536 -24.83 11.32 -67.37
N VAL A 537 -24.46 11.31 -66.08
CA VAL A 537 -24.30 12.52 -65.27
C VAL A 537 -22.92 12.56 -64.58
N SER A 538 -22.34 13.77 -64.52
CA SER A 538 -20.96 14.01 -64.05
C SER A 538 -20.83 14.85 -62.77
N ASP A 539 -21.96 15.23 -62.14
CA ASP A 539 -22.02 15.91 -60.82
C ASP A 539 -23.27 15.45 -60.06
N THR A 540 -24.39 16.17 -60.24
CA THR A 540 -25.63 16.04 -59.46
C THR A 540 -26.73 15.52 -60.37
N ILE A 541 -27.44 14.47 -59.95
CA ILE A 541 -28.56 13.91 -60.70
C ILE A 541 -29.69 14.95 -60.75
N GLU A 542 -29.89 15.54 -61.93
CA GLU A 542 -30.99 16.46 -62.22
C GLU A 542 -31.55 16.19 -63.62
N LEU A 543 -32.87 16.19 -63.72
CA LEU A 543 -33.64 16.07 -64.96
C LEU A 543 -34.98 16.80 -64.83
N THR A 544 -35.67 16.99 -65.95
CA THR A 544 -37.11 17.31 -65.96
C THR A 544 -37.85 16.22 -66.72
N PHE A 545 -39.04 15.83 -66.26
CA PHE A 545 -39.95 14.91 -66.95
C PHE A 545 -41.35 15.54 -67.09
N GLY A 546 -42.16 15.04 -68.00
CA GLY A 546 -43.49 15.61 -68.27
C GLY A 546 -44.28 14.90 -69.36
N VAL A 547 -45.53 15.32 -69.53
CA VAL A 547 -46.41 14.90 -70.64
C VAL A 547 -46.63 16.11 -71.56
N LYS A 548 -46.35 15.94 -72.86
CA LYS A 548 -46.75 16.91 -73.89
C LYS A 548 -48.20 16.70 -74.28
N THR A 549 -48.90 17.82 -74.44
CA THR A 549 -50.32 17.86 -74.83
C THR A 549 -50.54 18.55 -76.18
N SER A 550 -49.47 19.06 -76.80
CA SER A 550 -49.47 19.71 -78.13
C SER A 550 -50.50 20.85 -78.30
N GLY A 551 -50.81 21.58 -77.23
CA GLY A 551 -51.82 22.65 -77.26
C GLY A 551 -53.27 22.17 -77.10
N ASN A 552 -53.50 20.87 -76.91
CA ASN A 552 -54.86 20.30 -76.83
C ASN A 552 -55.32 20.17 -75.37
N SER A 553 -56.38 20.91 -74.99
CA SER A 553 -56.98 20.85 -73.65
C SER A 553 -57.76 19.56 -73.37
N SER A 554 -58.11 18.78 -74.40
CA SER A 554 -58.76 17.47 -74.24
C SER A 554 -57.76 16.31 -74.02
N ALA A 555 -56.45 16.59 -74.10
CA ALA A 555 -55.40 15.60 -73.85
C ALA A 555 -55.38 15.13 -72.38
N PHE A 556 -55.05 13.86 -72.15
CA PHE A 556 -54.82 13.34 -70.79
C PHE A 556 -53.42 13.72 -70.32
N ASN A 557 -53.34 14.60 -69.32
CA ASN A 557 -52.08 15.01 -68.69
C ASN A 557 -51.88 14.25 -67.37
N SER A 558 -51.35 13.04 -67.47
CA SER A 558 -51.09 12.15 -66.34
C SER A 558 -50.19 10.99 -66.77
N ALA A 559 -49.26 10.59 -65.92
CA ALA A 559 -48.19 9.64 -66.24
C ALA A 559 -47.62 8.96 -64.98
N TRP A 560 -46.86 7.88 -65.15
CA TRP A 560 -46.07 7.22 -64.10
C TRP A 560 -44.58 7.33 -64.46
N PHE A 561 -43.85 8.19 -63.75
CA PHE A 561 -42.41 8.35 -63.98
C PHE A 561 -41.58 7.56 -62.97
N VAL A 562 -40.56 6.85 -63.46
CA VAL A 562 -39.59 6.09 -62.65
C VAL A 562 -38.17 6.64 -62.77
N PHE A 563 -37.52 6.87 -61.63
CA PHE A 563 -36.08 7.12 -61.55
C PHE A 563 -35.37 5.90 -60.97
N ASN A 564 -34.51 5.28 -61.76
CA ASN A 564 -33.71 4.12 -61.38
C ASN A 564 -32.49 3.96 -62.30
N THR A 565 -31.64 2.97 -62.00
CA THR A 565 -30.56 2.52 -62.89
C THR A 565 -30.86 1.18 -63.55
N ASP A 566 -32.14 0.89 -63.81
CA ASP A 566 -32.60 -0.25 -64.59
C ASP A 566 -32.56 0.11 -66.09
N ILE A 567 -31.32 0.18 -66.59
CA ILE A 567 -31.01 0.57 -67.96
C ILE A 567 -31.50 -0.50 -68.92
N LYS A 568 -32.41 -0.15 -69.84
CA LYS A 568 -33.00 -1.07 -70.82
C LYS A 568 -32.06 -1.47 -71.98
N ALA A 569 -30.83 -0.98 -71.99
CA ALA A 569 -29.81 -1.40 -72.93
C ALA A 569 -29.20 -2.75 -72.53
N ALA A 570 -29.06 -3.66 -73.50
CA ALA A 570 -28.48 -4.98 -73.28
C ALA A 570 -26.99 -4.91 -72.88
N GLY A 571 -26.59 -5.80 -71.97
CA GLY A 571 -25.19 -6.10 -71.62
C GLY A 571 -24.36 -4.93 -71.11
N VAL A 572 -24.99 -3.94 -70.45
CA VAL A 572 -24.29 -2.81 -69.79
C VAL A 572 -23.37 -3.32 -68.67
N PRO A 573 -22.04 -3.10 -68.76
CA PRO A 573 -21.09 -3.58 -67.75
C PRO A 573 -21.27 -2.91 -66.39
N VAL A 574 -21.24 -3.71 -65.31
CA VAL A 574 -21.39 -3.24 -63.93
C VAL A 574 -20.02 -3.22 -63.24
N ALA A 575 -19.68 -2.09 -62.62
CA ALA A 575 -18.39 -1.89 -61.96
C ALA A 575 -18.11 -2.98 -60.88
N PRO A 576 -16.90 -3.58 -60.88
CA PRO A 576 -16.49 -4.61 -59.93
C PRO A 576 -16.88 -4.34 -58.47
N ASP A 577 -17.32 -5.37 -57.76
CA ASP A 577 -17.61 -5.36 -56.33
C ASP A 577 -16.39 -5.84 -55.52
N HIS A 578 -15.32 -5.05 -55.59
CA HIS A 578 -14.10 -5.33 -54.87
C HIS A 578 -14.30 -5.24 -53.36
N LYS A 579 -13.98 -6.33 -52.67
CA LYS A 579 -13.96 -6.44 -51.21
C LYS A 579 -12.57 -6.06 -50.70
N ILE A 580 -12.52 -5.46 -49.51
CA ILE A 580 -11.28 -4.96 -48.90
C ILE A 580 -10.69 -6.03 -47.97
N PRO A 581 -9.41 -6.42 -48.11
CA PRO A 581 -8.77 -7.35 -47.20
C PRO A 581 -8.56 -6.75 -45.81
N LYS A 582 -8.53 -7.59 -44.78
CA LYS A 582 -8.24 -7.19 -43.39
C LYS A 582 -6.73 -7.22 -43.15
N ALA A 583 -6.20 -6.18 -42.51
CA ALA A 583 -4.84 -6.19 -42.00
C ALA A 583 -4.71 -7.13 -40.78
N HIS A 584 -3.57 -7.83 -40.67
CA HIS A 584 -3.23 -8.68 -39.53
C HIS A 584 -3.16 -7.89 -38.21
N LYS A 585 -3.36 -8.61 -37.12
CA LYS A 585 -3.14 -8.16 -35.74
C LYS A 585 -1.69 -8.39 -35.32
N THR A 586 -1.15 -7.44 -34.59
CA THR A 586 0.21 -7.49 -34.01
C THR A 586 0.14 -7.78 -32.52
N PHE A 587 0.85 -8.82 -32.05
CA PHE A 587 1.01 -9.06 -30.62
C PHE A 587 2.19 -8.24 -30.06
N THR A 588 1.99 -7.58 -28.92
CA THR A 588 3.06 -6.93 -28.14
C THR A 588 3.10 -7.58 -26.75
N PRO A 589 4.23 -8.16 -26.31
CA PRO A 589 4.32 -8.84 -25.02
C PRO A 589 4.23 -7.86 -23.84
N GLU A 590 3.55 -8.27 -22.78
CA GLU A 590 3.65 -7.63 -21.47
C GLU A 590 5.08 -7.79 -20.93
N PRO A 591 5.77 -6.72 -20.51
CA PRO A 591 7.15 -6.80 -20.05
C PRO A 591 7.26 -7.45 -18.66
N GLU A 592 8.34 -8.21 -18.45
CA GLU A 592 8.72 -8.70 -17.13
C GLU A 592 9.27 -7.59 -16.23
N LYS A 593 9.15 -7.77 -14.91
CA LYS A 593 9.81 -6.90 -13.91
C LYS A 593 11.20 -7.43 -13.58
N GLU A 594 12.13 -6.51 -13.29
CA GLU A 594 13.43 -6.87 -12.76
C GLU A 594 13.28 -7.51 -11.37
N VAL A 595 13.90 -8.67 -11.15
CA VAL A 595 13.85 -9.39 -9.86
C VAL A 595 14.89 -8.79 -8.92
N PRO A 596 14.51 -8.24 -7.75
CA PRO A 596 15.47 -7.59 -6.86
C PRO A 596 16.59 -8.51 -6.35
N THR A 597 17.81 -7.98 -6.29
CA THR A 597 18.95 -8.63 -5.64
C THR A 597 18.90 -8.45 -4.11
N PRO A 598 19.14 -9.48 -3.29
CA PRO A 598 19.25 -9.34 -1.84
C PRO A 598 20.31 -8.33 -1.37
N LYS A 599 20.00 -7.54 -0.35
CA LYS A 599 20.83 -6.43 0.18
C LYS A 599 20.96 -6.42 1.71
N ALA A 600 20.02 -7.01 2.45
CA ALA A 600 20.02 -6.98 3.92
C ALA A 600 21.29 -7.63 4.53
N LYS A 601 21.84 -7.02 5.60
CA LYS A 601 22.99 -7.53 6.37
C LYS A 601 22.78 -7.29 7.86
N LEU A 602 23.29 -8.18 8.71
CA LEU A 602 23.24 -8.05 10.16
C LEU A 602 24.65 -7.91 10.73
N ASN A 603 24.84 -6.94 11.62
CA ASN A 603 26.09 -6.77 12.37
C ASN A 603 25.76 -6.90 13.86
N LEU A 604 26.50 -7.75 14.57
CA LEU A 604 26.34 -7.97 16.01
C LEU A 604 27.60 -7.56 16.78
N VAL A 605 27.42 -7.10 18.01
CA VAL A 605 28.49 -6.59 18.88
C VAL A 605 28.60 -7.44 20.13
N LYS A 606 29.79 -7.99 20.38
CA LYS A 606 30.18 -8.67 21.62
C LYS A 606 30.92 -7.70 22.54
N VAL A 607 31.00 -8.05 23.82
CA VAL A 607 31.69 -7.26 24.85
C VAL A 607 32.81 -8.10 25.49
N ASN A 608 33.85 -7.43 26.00
CA ASN A 608 34.97 -8.09 26.67
C ASN A 608 34.54 -8.83 27.95
N PRO A 609 35.30 -9.83 28.43
CA PRO A 609 35.16 -10.30 29.81
C PRO A 609 35.50 -9.17 30.80
N VAL A 610 34.94 -9.29 32.00
CA VAL A 610 35.12 -8.36 33.12
C VAL A 610 36.34 -8.79 33.95
N SER A 611 37.12 -7.82 34.43
CA SER A 611 38.27 -8.07 35.33
C SER A 611 37.82 -8.31 36.77
N ALA A 612 38.42 -9.29 37.44
CA ALA A 612 38.14 -9.62 38.84
C ALA A 612 38.40 -8.44 39.80
N PRO A 613 37.66 -8.32 40.92
CA PRO A 613 37.77 -7.19 41.83
C PRO A 613 39.04 -7.26 42.67
N THR A 614 39.58 -6.09 42.99
CA THR A 614 40.76 -5.93 43.86
C THR A 614 40.30 -5.37 45.20
N PHE A 615 40.25 -6.23 46.22
CA PHE A 615 39.78 -5.89 47.56
C PHE A 615 40.78 -5.05 48.36
N LYS A 616 40.27 -4.18 49.22
CA LYS A 616 41.07 -3.52 50.26
C LYS A 616 41.44 -4.56 51.34
N PRO A 617 42.71 -4.66 51.76
CA PRO A 617 43.09 -5.51 52.89
C PRO A 617 42.53 -4.95 54.21
N LYS A 618 42.39 -5.82 55.20
CA LYS A 618 42.06 -5.40 56.58
C LYS A 618 43.27 -4.74 57.26
N GLU A 619 43.00 -3.75 58.09
CA GLU A 619 43.96 -3.19 59.04
C GLU A 619 44.36 -4.25 60.07
N ALA A 620 45.65 -4.27 60.45
CA ALA A 620 46.19 -5.20 61.45
C ALA A 620 45.84 -4.74 62.88
N ASP A 621 45.61 -5.71 63.78
CA ASP A 621 45.28 -5.44 65.17
C ASP A 621 46.44 -4.68 65.89
N PRO A 622 46.13 -3.67 66.72
CA PRO A 622 47.12 -2.98 67.55
C PRO A 622 47.90 -3.93 68.49
N ILE A 623 49.13 -3.56 68.84
CA ILE A 623 49.99 -4.33 69.74
C ILE A 623 49.65 -3.98 71.20
N PRO A 624 49.36 -4.96 72.09
CA PRO A 624 49.13 -4.70 73.51
C PRO A 624 50.34 -4.07 74.22
N PRO A 625 50.14 -3.16 75.18
CA PRO A 625 51.24 -2.59 75.95
C PRO A 625 51.81 -3.60 76.94
N GLU A 626 53.14 -3.65 77.03
CA GLU A 626 53.85 -4.51 77.98
C GLU A 626 53.55 -4.12 79.44
N ILE A 627 53.28 -5.13 80.27
CA ILE A 627 52.97 -4.93 81.69
C ILE A 627 54.28 -4.78 82.46
N PRO A 628 54.54 -3.63 83.13
CA PRO A 628 55.78 -3.46 83.89
C PRO A 628 55.84 -4.43 85.08
N THR A 629 57.06 -4.72 85.52
CA THR A 629 57.31 -5.38 86.81
C THR A 629 58.02 -4.39 87.74
N ILE A 630 57.53 -4.30 88.97
CA ILE A 630 57.96 -3.33 89.98
C ILE A 630 58.56 -4.10 91.16
N HIS A 631 59.74 -3.68 91.61
CA HIS A 631 60.43 -4.25 92.76
C HIS A 631 60.37 -3.28 93.95
N TYR A 632 60.27 -3.82 95.17
CA TYR A 632 60.27 -3.03 96.41
C TYR A 632 60.85 -3.85 97.57
N HIS A 633 61.60 -3.22 98.49
CA HIS A 633 62.20 -3.90 99.64
C HIS A 633 61.87 -3.23 100.98
N HIS A 634 61.85 -4.03 102.04
CA HIS A 634 61.78 -3.59 103.45
C HIS A 634 63.18 -3.62 104.12
N VAL A 635 63.33 -3.11 105.35
CA VAL A 635 64.63 -2.97 106.03
C VAL A 635 64.58 -3.42 107.50
N GLN A 636 65.68 -3.96 108.04
CA GLN A 636 65.84 -4.44 109.43
C GLN A 636 67.10 -3.84 110.12
N LEU A 637 67.11 -3.80 111.47
CA LEU A 637 68.18 -3.22 112.31
C LEU A 637 68.22 -3.86 113.72
N LYS A 638 69.42 -4.09 114.30
CA LYS A 638 69.66 -4.75 115.61
C LYS A 638 70.49 -3.90 116.60
N VAL A 639 70.52 -4.23 117.90
CA VAL A 639 71.24 -3.48 118.97
C VAL A 639 71.74 -4.39 120.14
N GLU A 640 73.03 -4.36 120.55
CA GLU A 640 73.63 -5.22 121.62
C GLU A 640 74.84 -4.60 122.40
N TYR A 641 75.19 -5.09 123.63
CA TYR A 641 76.28 -4.62 124.54
C TYR A 641 76.94 -5.80 125.39
N LYS A 642 78.12 -5.66 126.06
CA LYS A 642 78.90 -6.78 126.72
C LYS A 642 79.59 -6.49 128.10
N THR A 643 80.14 -7.52 128.81
CA THR A 643 80.43 -7.54 130.28
C THR A 643 81.58 -8.48 130.78
N ASP A 644 82.15 -8.29 132.00
CA ASP A 644 82.88 -9.30 132.82
C ASP A 644 82.89 -8.98 134.35
N LYS A 645 83.49 -9.79 135.27
CA LYS A 645 83.16 -9.78 136.74
C LYS A 645 84.30 -9.67 137.84
N PRO A 646 84.44 -10.49 138.95
CA PRO A 646 84.39 -9.92 140.34
C PRO A 646 85.40 -10.42 141.44
N VAL A 647 85.52 -9.72 142.61
CA VAL A 647 85.76 -10.20 144.02
C VAL A 647 85.68 -9.01 145.04
N LEU A 648 85.47 -9.26 146.35
CA LEU A 648 84.99 -8.29 147.38
C LEU A 648 86.04 -7.40 148.10
N LYS A 649 85.71 -6.10 148.32
CA LYS A 649 85.26 -5.52 149.64
C LYS A 649 84.77 -4.04 149.50
N THR A 650 84.04 -3.54 150.49
CA THR A 650 83.28 -2.24 150.60
C THR A 650 84.15 -1.00 150.92
N PRO A 651 83.68 0.30 150.87
CA PRO A 651 82.28 0.83 150.90
C PRO A 651 81.93 1.94 149.82
N ALA A 652 80.87 2.75 150.05
CA ALA A 652 80.16 3.71 149.15
C ALA A 652 80.59 5.22 149.35
N PRO A 653 79.97 6.33 148.80
CA PRO A 653 78.68 6.50 148.05
C PRO A 653 78.52 7.62 146.93
N ALA A 654 77.32 7.65 146.28
CA ALA A 654 76.49 8.81 145.79
C ALA A 654 76.68 9.64 144.45
N LEU A 655 75.66 9.57 143.55
CA LEU A 655 74.84 10.64 142.83
C LEU A 655 75.49 11.75 141.90
N PRO A 656 74.76 12.56 141.04
CA PRO A 656 73.40 12.46 140.37
C PRO A 656 73.22 13.00 138.88
N GLN A 657 72.07 12.67 138.20
CA GLN A 657 71.23 13.46 137.21
C GLN A 657 71.75 13.89 135.78
N THR A 658 70.96 14.29 134.71
CA THR A 658 69.49 14.54 134.38
C THR A 658 69.12 14.56 132.84
N GLY A 659 67.83 14.34 132.45
CA GLY A 659 67.10 14.96 131.27
C GLY A 659 66.64 14.10 130.03
N GLU A 660 65.77 14.49 129.05
CA GLU A 660 64.53 15.36 128.96
C GLU A 660 63.77 15.38 127.54
N HIS A 661 62.54 14.82 127.46
CA HIS A 661 61.22 15.10 126.75
C HIS A 661 60.87 15.61 125.27
N SER A 662 59.67 15.13 124.79
CA SER A 662 58.60 15.72 123.85
C SER A 662 58.66 15.59 122.28
N SER A 663 57.59 15.75 121.42
CA SER A 663 56.13 15.34 121.39
C SER A 663 55.34 15.65 120.04
N THR A 664 54.18 14.97 119.73
CA THR A 664 53.03 15.32 118.77
C THR A 664 53.23 15.47 117.22
N GLY A 665 52.25 15.36 116.27
CA GLY A 665 50.83 14.89 116.21
C GLY A 665 49.96 15.28 114.92
N LEU A 666 48.87 14.53 114.59
CA LEU A 666 47.57 14.86 113.89
C LEU A 666 47.28 14.95 112.32
N MET A 667 46.27 14.16 111.84
CA MET A 667 45.00 14.41 111.03
C MET A 667 44.81 15.07 109.61
N ALA A 668 44.11 14.32 108.69
CA ALA A 668 42.79 14.58 107.99
C ALA A 668 42.51 15.30 106.60
N LEU A 669 41.68 14.60 105.75
CA LEU A 669 40.45 14.98 104.95
C LEU A 669 40.38 15.82 103.61
N GLY A 670 39.63 15.28 102.62
CA GLY A 670 38.66 15.97 101.69
C GLY A 670 39.11 16.43 100.26
N LEU A 671 38.27 16.83 99.26
CA LEU A 671 36.87 16.49 98.83
C LEU A 671 36.50 17.25 97.49
N SER A 672 35.51 16.80 96.68
CA SER A 672 34.69 17.56 95.64
C SER A 672 35.36 18.14 94.35
N LEU A 673 34.68 18.60 93.26
CA LEU A 673 33.46 18.23 92.48
C LEU A 673 33.30 19.11 91.18
N LEU A 674 32.35 18.75 90.27
CA LEU A 674 31.57 19.59 89.30
C LEU A 674 32.14 20.18 87.95
N ALA A 675 31.56 19.69 86.84
CA ALA A 675 30.83 20.38 85.73
C ALA A 675 31.37 21.57 84.87
N GLY A 676 30.95 21.62 83.58
CA GLY A 676 31.03 22.83 82.70
C GLY A 676 30.60 22.60 81.23
N PHE A 677 29.69 23.42 80.67
CA PHE A 677 29.00 23.24 79.37
C PHE A 677 29.41 24.28 78.28
N SER A 678 29.24 23.94 76.98
CA SER A 678 28.84 24.86 75.86
C SER A 678 29.90 25.88 75.30
N LEU A 679 29.78 26.58 74.13
CA LEU A 679 28.82 26.66 72.99
C LEU A 679 29.41 27.48 71.78
N VAL A 680 28.78 27.42 70.57
CA VAL A 680 28.92 28.32 69.35
C VAL A 680 30.26 28.32 68.57
N GLY A 681 30.34 28.47 67.22
CA GLY A 681 29.33 28.42 66.14
C GLY A 681 29.59 29.35 64.90
N LEU A 682 28.82 29.17 63.80
CA LEU A 682 28.71 30.01 62.56
C LEU A 682 29.90 29.91 61.54
N LYS A 683 29.80 30.23 60.23
CA LYS A 683 28.76 30.91 59.40
C LYS A 683 28.87 30.63 57.86
N LYS A 684 27.73 30.58 57.15
CA LYS A 684 27.44 31.01 55.73
C LYS A 684 28.22 30.40 54.52
N GLN A 685 27.53 29.83 53.51
CA GLN A 685 27.03 30.41 52.22
C GLN A 685 28.11 30.63 51.12
N LYS A 686 27.84 30.49 49.80
CA LYS A 686 26.56 30.31 49.05
C LYS A 686 26.74 29.51 47.73
N GLU A 687 25.64 29.26 47.01
CA GLU A 687 25.60 28.50 45.73
C GLU A 687 26.09 29.29 44.51
N ASN A 688 26.48 28.55 43.46
CA ASN A 688 25.89 28.65 42.11
C ASN A 688 25.99 27.28 41.40
#